data_AF-A0A1X1D478-F1
#
_entry.id   AF-A0A1X1D478-F1
#
_cell.length_a   1.000
_cell.length_b   1.000
_cell.length_c   1.000
_cell.angle_alpha   90.00
_cell.angle_beta   90.00
_cell.angle_gamma   90.00
#
_symmetry.space_group_name_H-M   'P 1'
#
loop_
_entity.id
_entity.type
_entity.pdbx_description
1 polymer ?
#
loop_
_entity_poly.entity_id
_entity_poly.type
_entity_poly.pdbx_seq_one_letter_code
_entity_poly.pdbx_strand_id
1 'polypeptide(L)'
;MSMDISDFYQTFFDEADELLADMEQHLLGLDPQEPDSEQLNAIFRAAHSIKGGAGTFGFTVLQETTHILENILDGARRGEMQLSTDIINLFLETKDIMQEQLDAYKTAQEPNAENFNYICEALRQLALEAKGIAPEAPKAATVTEIATPVAVASSGLRLQLVDLKEKEPDLMLEELGNLGTLTGVVKGTHSLEVTIDGVGKDDIVAVLCFVIDEAQIRFPEAAAPVAEVANVAEPDAPAAEPVQTATVTDITPAVKREAKRAAAPAKTSESSSIRVAVEKVDQLINLVGELVITQSMLAQRSGALDPVAHGDLLNSMGQLERNARDLQESVMSIRMMPMEYVFSRFPRLVRDLASKLGKEVELTLLGSSTELDKSLIERIIDPLTHLVRNSLDHGIETPEKRLASSKTAVGNLTLSAEHQGGNICIEVIDDGAGLNRERILAKAMSSGLPVSDSMSDEEVGMLIFAPGFSTAEQVTDVSGRGVGMDVVKRNIQEMGGHVEIASKQGKGTTIRILLPLTLAILDGMSVRVADEVFILPLNAVMESLQPTAEELKPLAGGERVLEVRGEYLPLVELWNVFDVQNAKTDATQGIVVILQSAGRRYALLVDQLIGQHQVVVKNLESNYRKVPGISAATILGDGSVALIVDVSALQSLNREKRVAGAAA
;
A
#
# COMPACT_ATOMS: atom_id res chain seq x y z
N MET A 1 -12.58 -13.43 30.80
CA MET A 1 -12.64 -12.87 29.45
C MET A 1 -12.45 -14.04 28.51
N SER A 2 -13.52 -14.54 27.89
CA SER A 2 -13.38 -15.51 26.80
C SER A 2 -12.79 -14.73 25.62
N MET A 3 -11.60 -15.12 25.16
CA MET A 3 -11.07 -14.59 23.90
C MET A 3 -12.08 -14.92 22.80
N ASP A 4 -12.47 -13.90 22.03
CA ASP A 4 -13.40 -14.05 20.93
C ASP A 4 -12.64 -14.69 19.75
N ILE A 5 -13.22 -15.73 19.16
CA ILE A 5 -12.61 -16.46 18.04
C ILE A 5 -12.44 -15.52 16.81
N SER A 6 -13.21 -14.43 16.75
CA SER A 6 -13.09 -13.38 15.75
C SER A 6 -11.70 -12.74 15.66
N ASP A 7 -11.02 -12.56 16.80
CA ASP A 7 -9.71 -11.88 16.83
C ASP A 7 -8.61 -12.76 16.20
N PHE A 8 -8.77 -14.09 16.31
CA PHE A 8 -7.87 -15.07 15.69
C PHE A 8 -8.08 -15.16 14.18
N TYR A 9 -9.32 -15.03 13.71
CA TYR A 9 -9.61 -14.96 12.27
C TYR A 9 -8.94 -13.75 11.62
N GLN A 10 -9.06 -12.57 12.23
CA GLN A 10 -8.46 -11.36 11.69
C GLN A 10 -6.93 -11.48 11.61
N THR A 11 -6.31 -11.98 12.68
CA THR A 11 -4.85 -12.20 12.73
C THR A 11 -4.39 -13.15 11.62
N PHE A 12 -5.12 -14.26 11.41
CA PHE A 12 -4.82 -15.19 10.32
C PHE A 12 -4.99 -14.55 8.94
N PHE A 13 -6.05 -13.76 8.73
CA PHE A 13 -6.28 -13.11 7.45
C PHE A 13 -5.19 -12.09 7.11
N ASP A 14 -4.76 -11.30 8.08
CA ASP A 14 -3.69 -10.33 7.91
C ASP A 14 -2.35 -11.05 7.62
N GLU A 15 -2.05 -12.13 8.36
CA GLU A 15 -0.86 -12.95 8.12
C GLU A 15 -0.90 -13.64 6.75
N ALA A 16 -2.05 -14.17 6.33
CA ALA A 16 -2.19 -14.81 5.03
C ALA A 16 -2.04 -13.82 3.87
N ASP A 17 -2.53 -12.57 4.02
CA ASP A 17 -2.30 -11.50 3.02
C ASP A 17 -0.81 -11.17 2.89
N GLU A 18 -0.09 -11.03 4.01
CA GLU A 18 1.36 -10.79 4.01
C GLU A 18 2.11 -11.96 3.34
N LEU A 19 1.79 -13.20 3.71
CA LEU A 19 2.42 -14.39 3.15
C LEU A 19 2.14 -14.56 1.65
N LEU A 20 0.93 -14.23 1.19
CA LEU A 20 0.58 -14.24 -0.23
C LEU A 20 1.35 -13.16 -1.00
N ALA A 21 1.52 -11.97 -0.43
CA ALA A 21 2.31 -10.90 -1.02
C ALA A 21 3.80 -11.24 -1.10
N ASP A 22 4.37 -11.79 -0.02
CA ASP A 22 5.76 -12.26 0.01
C ASP A 22 5.98 -13.39 -1.01
N MET A 23 5.04 -14.33 -1.11
CA MET A 23 5.09 -15.41 -2.09
C MET A 23 5.10 -14.87 -3.53
N GLU A 24 4.27 -13.88 -3.84
CA GLU A 24 4.25 -13.22 -5.15
C GLU A 24 5.59 -12.54 -5.46
N GLN A 25 6.16 -11.79 -4.50
CA GLN A 25 7.45 -11.13 -4.68
C GLN A 25 8.56 -12.14 -4.99
N HIS A 26 8.61 -13.25 -4.24
CA HIS A 26 9.59 -14.30 -4.48
C HIS A 26 9.37 -15.03 -5.82
N LEU A 27 8.11 -15.30 -6.21
CA LEU A 27 7.79 -15.91 -7.50
C LEU A 27 8.18 -15.03 -8.68
N LEU A 28 7.99 -13.71 -8.59
CA LEU A 28 8.36 -12.75 -9.64
C LEU A 28 9.88 -12.60 -9.79
N GLY A 29 10.63 -12.76 -8.70
CA GLY A 29 12.09 -12.67 -8.68
C GLY A 29 12.83 -13.97 -9.01
N LEU A 30 12.12 -15.09 -9.10
CA LEU A 30 12.71 -16.42 -9.29
C LEU A 30 13.12 -16.64 -10.75
N ASP A 31 14.39 -17.01 -10.98
CA ASP A 31 14.85 -17.47 -12.29
C ASP A 31 14.46 -18.95 -12.50
N PRO A 32 13.61 -19.30 -13.48
CA PRO A 32 13.24 -20.69 -13.73
C PRO A 32 14.41 -21.59 -14.18
N GLN A 33 15.48 -21.05 -14.75
CA GLN A 33 16.63 -21.86 -15.21
C GLN A 33 17.64 -22.15 -14.10
N GLU A 34 17.74 -21.26 -13.12
CA GLU A 34 18.65 -21.38 -11.98
C GLU A 34 17.94 -20.86 -10.71
N PRO A 35 16.94 -21.60 -10.19
CA PRO A 35 16.13 -21.11 -9.09
C PRO A 35 16.94 -21.02 -7.80
N ASP A 36 16.90 -19.85 -7.17
CA ASP A 36 17.54 -19.67 -5.87
C ASP A 36 16.83 -20.52 -4.81
N SER A 37 17.60 -21.40 -4.17
CA SER A 37 17.12 -22.28 -3.11
C SER A 37 16.52 -21.50 -1.93
N GLU A 38 17.03 -20.32 -1.61
CA GLU A 38 16.52 -19.51 -0.51
C GLU A 38 15.13 -18.95 -0.84
N GLN A 39 14.95 -18.42 -2.06
CA GLN A 39 13.66 -17.95 -2.56
C GLN A 39 12.63 -19.08 -2.63
N LEU A 40 13.00 -20.26 -3.14
CA LEU A 40 12.11 -21.43 -3.16
C LEU A 40 11.70 -21.89 -1.76
N ASN A 41 12.63 -21.86 -0.81
CA ASN A 41 12.33 -22.17 0.60
C ASN A 41 11.38 -21.12 1.21
N ALA A 42 11.52 -19.84 0.86
CA ALA A 42 10.62 -18.78 1.31
C ALA A 42 9.19 -18.97 0.78
N ILE A 43 9.03 -19.23 -0.53
CA ILE A 43 7.74 -19.52 -1.19
C ILE A 43 7.07 -20.73 -0.52
N PHE A 44 7.83 -21.80 -0.28
CA PHE A 44 7.30 -22.99 0.40
C PHE A 44 6.86 -22.71 1.84
N ARG A 45 7.64 -21.95 2.63
CA ARG A 45 7.26 -21.58 4.00
C ARG A 45 5.97 -20.78 4.05
N ALA A 46 5.79 -19.86 3.10
CA ALA A 46 4.56 -19.09 2.98
C ALA A 46 3.35 -20.01 2.69
N ALA A 47 3.45 -20.90 1.70
CA ALA A 47 2.39 -21.86 1.39
C ALA A 47 2.10 -22.78 2.59
N HIS A 48 3.14 -23.35 3.22
CA HIS A 48 2.96 -24.24 4.37
C HIS A 48 2.25 -23.57 5.55
N SER A 49 2.59 -22.31 5.83
CA SER A 49 1.98 -21.53 6.92
C SER A 49 0.50 -21.21 6.61
N ILE A 50 0.18 -20.82 5.37
CA ILE A 50 -1.20 -20.60 4.93
C ILE A 50 -2.03 -21.88 5.04
N LYS A 51 -1.49 -23.04 4.64
CA LYS A 51 -2.18 -24.34 4.80
C LYS A 51 -2.48 -24.64 6.27
N GLY A 52 -1.50 -24.42 7.16
CA GLY A 52 -1.64 -24.67 8.59
C GLY A 52 -2.73 -23.79 9.23
N GLY A 53 -2.72 -22.50 8.92
CA GLY A 53 -3.76 -21.57 9.38
C GLY A 53 -5.13 -21.91 8.80
N ALA A 54 -5.22 -22.14 7.48
CA ALA A 54 -6.48 -22.52 6.83
C ALA A 54 -7.09 -23.80 7.42
N GLY A 55 -6.27 -24.81 7.75
CA GLY A 55 -6.71 -26.04 8.40
C GLY A 55 -7.19 -25.83 9.85
N THR A 56 -6.54 -24.94 10.59
CA THR A 56 -6.92 -24.59 11.97
C THR A 56 -8.30 -23.92 12.04
N PHE A 57 -8.61 -23.08 11.05
CA PHE A 57 -9.84 -22.30 10.99
C PHE A 57 -10.96 -22.93 10.15
N GLY A 58 -10.71 -24.10 9.53
CA GLY A 58 -11.70 -24.85 8.75
C GLY A 58 -11.95 -24.31 7.33
N PHE A 59 -11.01 -23.54 6.78
CA PHE A 59 -11.07 -23.02 5.41
C PHE A 59 -10.62 -24.07 4.39
N THR A 60 -11.47 -25.07 4.19
CA THR A 60 -11.15 -26.30 3.44
C THR A 60 -10.69 -26.03 2.01
N VAL A 61 -11.34 -25.10 1.29
CA VAL A 61 -10.99 -24.75 -0.09
C VAL A 61 -9.56 -24.18 -0.17
N LEU A 62 -9.24 -23.23 0.72
CA LEU A 62 -7.92 -22.60 0.76
C LEU A 62 -6.85 -23.60 1.21
N GLN A 63 -7.17 -24.44 2.19
CA GLN A 63 -6.29 -25.50 2.65
C GLN A 63 -5.96 -26.49 1.51
N GLU A 64 -6.96 -26.91 0.72
CA GLU A 64 -6.76 -27.87 -0.37
C GLU A 64 -5.95 -27.27 -1.52
N THR A 65 -6.25 -26.04 -1.96
CA THR A 65 -5.46 -25.35 -2.99
C THR A 65 -4.00 -25.21 -2.56
N THR A 66 -3.77 -24.75 -1.32
CA THR A 66 -2.42 -24.55 -0.78
C THR A 66 -1.66 -25.87 -0.64
N HIS A 67 -2.33 -26.94 -0.21
CA HIS A 67 -1.71 -28.25 -0.08
C HIS A 67 -1.24 -28.81 -1.44
N ILE A 68 -2.00 -28.63 -2.51
CA ILE A 68 -1.57 -29.06 -3.85
C ILE A 68 -0.36 -28.26 -4.30
N LEU A 69 -0.38 -26.93 -4.11
CA LEU A 69 0.74 -26.05 -4.44
C LEU A 69 2.02 -26.44 -3.66
N GLU A 70 1.90 -26.66 -2.36
CA GLU A 70 3.01 -27.05 -1.47
C GLU A 70 3.69 -28.35 -1.93
N ASN A 71 2.91 -29.35 -2.34
CA ASN A 71 3.46 -30.62 -2.84
C ASN A 71 4.30 -30.45 -4.11
N ILE A 72 3.91 -29.53 -5.01
CA ILE A 72 4.65 -29.25 -6.23
C ILE A 72 5.92 -28.46 -5.91
N LEU A 73 5.82 -27.49 -5.00
CA LEU A 73 6.97 -26.73 -4.50
C LEU A 73 7.99 -27.62 -3.79
N ASP A 74 7.56 -28.63 -3.04
CA ASP A 74 8.47 -29.62 -2.42
C ASP A 74 9.23 -30.43 -3.48
N GLY A 75 8.53 -30.87 -4.55
CA GLY A 75 9.16 -31.55 -5.69
C GLY A 75 10.21 -30.67 -6.38
N ALA A 76 9.93 -29.38 -6.57
CA ALA A 76 10.89 -28.42 -7.11
C ALA A 76 12.11 -28.23 -6.19
N ARG A 77 11.90 -28.12 -4.88
CA ARG A 77 12.99 -27.97 -3.88
C ARG A 77 13.92 -29.17 -3.82
N ARG A 78 13.39 -30.39 -4.00
CA ARG A 78 14.17 -31.64 -4.05
C ARG A 78 14.90 -31.86 -5.38
N GLY A 79 14.68 -30.98 -6.36
CA GLY A 79 15.22 -31.13 -7.72
C GLY A 79 14.55 -32.24 -8.53
N GLU A 80 13.39 -32.72 -8.07
CA GLU A 80 12.59 -33.76 -8.76
C GLU A 80 11.77 -33.16 -9.93
N MET A 81 11.61 -31.84 -9.95
CA MET A 81 10.87 -31.10 -10.97
C MET A 81 11.67 -29.87 -11.42
N GLN A 82 11.87 -29.72 -12.73
CA GLN A 82 12.43 -28.50 -13.30
C GLN A 82 11.35 -27.41 -13.43
N LEU A 83 11.68 -26.20 -13.00
CA LEU A 83 10.79 -25.05 -13.15
C LEU A 83 10.88 -24.51 -14.58
N SER A 84 9.76 -24.00 -15.06
CA SER A 84 9.64 -23.31 -16.33
C SER A 84 8.87 -22.00 -16.12
N THR A 85 8.94 -21.09 -17.09
CA THR A 85 8.16 -19.84 -17.03
C THR A 85 6.66 -20.13 -16.94
N ASP A 86 6.16 -21.17 -17.61
CA ASP A 86 4.75 -21.56 -17.57
C ASP A 86 4.34 -22.06 -16.18
N ILE A 87 5.24 -22.78 -15.49
CA ILE A 87 5.02 -23.24 -14.11
C ILE A 87 4.98 -22.05 -13.13
N ILE A 88 5.90 -21.10 -13.28
CA ILE A 88 5.92 -19.90 -12.43
C ILE A 88 4.64 -19.07 -12.64
N ASN A 89 4.20 -18.93 -13.89
CA ASN A 89 2.93 -18.26 -14.20
C ASN A 89 1.73 -18.97 -13.57
N LEU A 90 1.72 -20.31 -13.56
CA LEU A 90 0.67 -21.09 -12.90
C LEU A 90 0.70 -20.93 -11.37
N PHE A 91 1.88 -20.85 -10.74
CA PHE A 91 1.99 -20.56 -9.31
C PHE A 91 1.49 -19.16 -8.97
N LEU A 92 1.78 -18.18 -9.82
CA LEU A 92 1.27 -16.82 -9.68
C LEU A 92 -0.26 -16.77 -9.84
N GLU A 93 -0.82 -17.50 -10.82
CA GLU A 93 -2.27 -17.65 -10.97
C GLU A 93 -2.91 -18.37 -9.76
N THR A 94 -2.21 -19.37 -9.21
CA THR A 94 -2.64 -20.07 -7.99
C THR A 94 -2.70 -19.11 -6.80
N LYS A 95 -1.67 -18.28 -6.63
CA LYS A 95 -1.64 -17.24 -5.60
C LYS A 95 -2.81 -16.28 -5.75
N ASP A 96 -3.14 -15.87 -6.99
CA ASP A 96 -4.25 -14.95 -7.26
C ASP A 96 -5.60 -15.58 -6.86
N ILE A 97 -5.79 -16.87 -7.12
CA ILE A 97 -6.99 -17.61 -6.71
C ILE A 97 -7.02 -17.84 -5.19
N MET A 98 -5.88 -18.09 -4.56
CA MET A 98 -5.79 -18.17 -3.09
C MET A 98 -6.15 -16.83 -2.43
N GLN A 99 -5.77 -15.70 -3.03
CA GLN A 99 -6.19 -14.37 -2.59
C GLN A 99 -7.72 -14.18 -2.71
N GLU A 100 -8.32 -14.59 -3.83
CA GLU A 100 -9.78 -14.54 -4.01
C GLU A 100 -10.51 -15.41 -2.97
N GLN A 101 -10.00 -16.62 -2.70
CA GLN A 101 -10.55 -17.50 -1.67
C GLN A 101 -10.46 -16.86 -0.28
N LEU A 102 -9.31 -16.26 0.06
CA LEU A 102 -9.10 -15.57 1.32
C LEU A 102 -10.07 -14.40 1.50
N ASP A 103 -10.26 -13.58 0.46
CA ASP A 103 -11.18 -12.43 0.48
C ASP A 103 -12.66 -12.86 0.58
N ALA A 104 -13.03 -13.99 -0.03
CA ALA A 104 -14.35 -14.60 0.16
C ALA A 104 -14.56 -14.98 1.63
N TYR A 105 -13.58 -15.64 2.28
CA TYR A 105 -13.68 -15.98 3.70
C TYR A 105 -13.74 -14.74 4.61
N LYS A 106 -12.95 -13.68 4.34
CA LYS A 106 -13.03 -12.40 5.08
C LYS A 106 -14.42 -11.78 5.03
N THR A 107 -15.12 -11.93 3.90
CA THR A 107 -16.47 -11.39 3.68
C THR A 107 -17.59 -12.38 4.03
N ALA A 108 -17.25 -13.52 4.65
CA ALA A 108 -18.17 -14.61 5.00
C ALA A 108 -18.96 -15.16 3.79
N GLN A 109 -18.33 -15.15 2.61
CA GLN A 109 -18.84 -15.74 1.37
C GLN A 109 -18.13 -17.07 1.09
N GLU A 110 -18.78 -17.94 0.32
CA GLU A 110 -18.12 -19.14 -0.19
C GLU A 110 -17.20 -18.78 -1.37
N PRO A 111 -15.97 -19.32 -1.41
CA PRO A 111 -15.09 -19.12 -2.56
C PRO A 111 -15.69 -19.63 -3.87
N ASN A 112 -15.27 -19.03 -4.99
CA ASN A 112 -15.74 -19.41 -6.31
C ASN A 112 -15.33 -20.85 -6.67
N ALA A 113 -16.31 -21.74 -6.76
CA ALA A 113 -16.10 -23.16 -7.05
C ALA A 113 -15.52 -23.42 -8.45
N GLU A 114 -15.83 -22.59 -9.46
CA GLU A 114 -15.28 -22.76 -10.81
C GLU A 114 -13.78 -22.49 -10.82
N ASN A 115 -13.34 -21.38 -10.21
CA ASN A 115 -11.93 -21.00 -10.11
C ASN A 115 -11.13 -22.01 -9.27
N PHE A 116 -11.70 -22.46 -8.15
CA PHE A 116 -11.11 -23.52 -7.33
C PHE A 116 -10.89 -24.83 -8.10
N ASN A 117 -11.93 -25.33 -8.79
CA ASN A 117 -11.81 -26.59 -9.52
C ASN A 117 -10.79 -26.48 -10.66
N TYR A 118 -10.83 -25.37 -11.41
CA TYR A 118 -9.88 -25.11 -12.49
C TYR A 118 -8.42 -25.13 -12.00
N ILE A 119 -8.09 -24.41 -10.93
CA ILE A 119 -6.70 -24.34 -10.47
C ILE A 119 -6.23 -25.65 -9.87
N CYS A 120 -7.09 -26.35 -9.14
CA CYS A 120 -6.76 -27.65 -8.59
C CYS A 120 -6.52 -28.68 -9.70
N GLU A 121 -7.29 -28.65 -10.79
CA GLU A 121 -7.05 -29.50 -11.97
C GLU A 121 -5.74 -29.14 -12.67
N ALA A 122 -5.47 -27.84 -12.89
CA ALA A 122 -4.23 -27.39 -13.52
C ALA A 122 -2.98 -27.80 -12.73
N LEU A 123 -3.00 -27.60 -11.40
CA LEU A 123 -1.89 -28.01 -10.53
C LEU A 123 -1.74 -29.54 -10.46
N ARG A 124 -2.84 -30.30 -10.44
CA ARG A 124 -2.79 -31.78 -10.46
C ARG A 124 -2.23 -32.30 -11.77
N GLN A 125 -2.61 -31.72 -12.91
CA GLN A 125 -2.02 -32.04 -14.22
C GLN A 125 -0.51 -31.79 -14.21
N LEU A 126 -0.09 -30.63 -13.70
CA LEU A 126 1.33 -30.31 -13.59
C LEU A 126 2.08 -31.33 -12.70
N ALA A 127 1.50 -31.73 -11.58
CA ALA A 127 2.08 -32.73 -10.69
C ALA A 127 2.19 -34.14 -11.34
N LEU A 128 1.29 -34.48 -12.27
CA LEU A 128 1.34 -35.72 -13.04
C LEU A 128 2.40 -35.68 -14.15
N GLU A 129 2.50 -34.55 -14.84
CA GLU A 129 3.51 -34.29 -15.86
C GLU A 129 4.93 -34.32 -15.26
N ALA A 130 5.11 -33.71 -14.09
CA ALA A 130 6.37 -33.75 -13.33
C ALA A 130 6.77 -35.18 -12.91
N LYS A 131 5.81 -36.07 -12.69
CA LYS A 131 6.03 -37.49 -12.35
C LYS A 131 6.20 -38.39 -13.57
N GLY A 132 6.16 -37.84 -14.80
CA GLY A 132 6.33 -38.60 -16.05
C GLY A 132 5.17 -39.54 -16.37
N ILE A 133 3.97 -39.28 -15.83
CA ILE A 133 2.78 -40.10 -16.09
C ILE A 133 1.91 -39.35 -17.10
N ALA A 134 1.88 -39.83 -18.35
CA ALA A 134 1.02 -39.27 -19.39
C ALA A 134 -0.48 -39.40 -19.01
N PRO A 135 -1.32 -38.40 -19.28
CA PRO A 135 -2.76 -38.48 -19.01
C PRO A 135 -3.42 -39.44 -20.01
N GLU A 136 -4.00 -40.53 -19.52
CA GLU A 136 -4.82 -41.44 -20.31
C GLU A 136 -6.26 -40.88 -20.41
N ALA A 137 -6.75 -40.75 -21.64
CA ALA A 137 -8.09 -40.27 -21.97
C ALA A 137 -9.20 -41.19 -21.41
N PRO A 138 -10.40 -40.64 -21.12
CA PRO A 138 -11.41 -41.34 -20.33
C PRO A 138 -12.05 -42.49 -21.12
N LYS A 139 -11.98 -43.71 -20.56
CA LYS A 139 -12.86 -44.83 -20.94
C LYS A 139 -13.72 -45.25 -19.76
N ALA A 140 -15.01 -45.28 -20.02
CA ALA A 140 -16.06 -45.64 -19.09
C ALA A 140 -16.02 -47.12 -18.66
N ALA A 141 -16.32 -47.30 -17.36
CA ALA A 141 -16.94 -48.43 -16.68
C ALA A 141 -16.22 -49.80 -16.67
N THR A 142 -15.86 -50.29 -15.48
CA THR A 142 -16.65 -51.35 -14.81
C THR A 142 -16.23 -51.55 -13.34
N VAL A 143 -17.25 -51.79 -12.51
CA VAL A 143 -17.14 -52.22 -11.11
C VAL A 143 -16.60 -53.64 -11.04
N THR A 144 -15.54 -53.90 -10.28
CA THR A 144 -15.32 -55.21 -9.65
C THR A 144 -14.53 -55.04 -8.35
N GLU A 145 -15.22 -55.39 -7.26
CA GLU A 145 -14.70 -55.56 -5.91
C GLU A 145 -14.01 -56.94 -5.80
N ILE A 146 -12.89 -57.04 -5.06
CA ILE A 146 -12.57 -58.06 -4.02
C ILE A 146 -11.06 -58.02 -3.66
N ALA A 147 -10.82 -57.78 -2.35
CA ALA A 147 -9.76 -58.25 -1.42
C ALA A 147 -8.27 -58.14 -1.81
N THR A 148 -7.30 -57.78 -0.96
CA THR A 148 -7.14 -57.74 0.52
C THR A 148 -5.88 -56.90 0.80
N PRO A 149 -5.73 -56.19 1.94
CA PRO A 149 -4.52 -55.42 2.22
C PRO A 149 -3.43 -56.30 2.85
N VAL A 150 -2.20 -56.19 2.34
CA VAL A 150 -0.99 -56.71 2.98
C VAL A 150 -0.63 -55.76 4.12
N ALA A 151 -0.58 -56.30 5.33
CA ALA A 151 -0.14 -55.60 6.53
C ALA A 151 1.35 -55.25 6.46
N VAL A 152 1.68 -53.99 6.76
CA VAL A 152 3.03 -53.55 7.14
C VAL A 152 2.97 -53.20 8.62
N ALA A 153 3.78 -53.88 9.43
CA ALA A 153 3.88 -53.64 10.86
C ALA A 153 4.47 -52.24 11.13
N SER A 154 3.76 -51.42 11.90
CA SER A 154 4.23 -50.13 12.40
C SER A 154 5.20 -50.33 13.56
N SER A 155 6.46 -49.97 13.38
CA SER A 155 7.40 -49.80 14.50
C SER A 155 7.26 -48.37 15.04
N GLY A 156 6.69 -48.23 16.24
CA GLY A 156 6.55 -46.94 16.91
C GLY A 156 7.87 -46.22 17.15
N LEU A 157 7.80 -44.89 17.10
CA LEU A 157 8.94 -44.01 17.22
C LEU A 157 9.18 -43.67 18.70
N ARG A 158 10.37 -43.97 19.22
CA ARG A 158 10.73 -43.69 20.62
C ARG A 158 11.24 -42.26 20.76
N LEU A 159 10.67 -41.53 21.72
CA LEU A 159 10.90 -40.12 22.01
C LEU A 159 11.34 -39.99 23.47
N GLN A 160 12.36 -39.18 23.71
CA GLN A 160 12.85 -38.82 25.04
C GLN A 160 13.00 -37.29 25.15
N LEU A 161 12.28 -36.71 26.10
CA LEU A 161 12.35 -35.29 26.46
C LEU A 161 13.13 -35.12 27.76
N VAL A 162 14.07 -34.18 27.78
CA VAL A 162 14.98 -33.94 28.91
C VAL A 162 14.98 -32.46 29.32
N ASP A 163 15.38 -32.18 30.57
CA ASP A 163 15.42 -30.83 31.17
C ASP A 163 14.06 -30.09 31.19
N LEU A 164 12.96 -30.82 31.37
CA LEU A 164 11.61 -30.26 31.51
C LEU A 164 11.39 -29.66 32.91
N LYS A 165 10.70 -28.52 33.05
CA LYS A 165 10.29 -27.96 34.36
C LYS A 165 9.20 -28.82 35.00
N GLU A 166 9.02 -28.75 36.33
CA GLU A 166 8.14 -29.67 37.10
C GLU A 166 6.69 -29.86 36.58
N LYS A 167 6.12 -28.91 35.84
CA LYS A 167 4.75 -29.00 35.27
C LYS A 167 4.70 -29.38 33.79
N GLU A 168 5.83 -29.33 33.10
CA GLU A 168 5.91 -29.55 31.65
C GLU A 168 5.73 -31.04 31.26
N PRO A 169 6.20 -32.05 32.03
CA PRO A 169 5.99 -33.47 31.66
C PRO A 169 4.52 -33.89 31.54
N ASP A 170 3.62 -33.30 32.34
CA ASP A 170 2.18 -33.57 32.23
C ASP A 170 1.57 -32.95 30.98
N LEU A 171 1.99 -31.72 30.67
CA LEU A 171 1.52 -30.99 29.48
C LEU A 171 2.03 -31.65 28.20
N MET A 172 3.29 -32.13 28.18
CA MET A 172 3.85 -32.87 27.05
C MET A 172 3.16 -34.22 26.82
N LEU A 173 2.68 -34.88 27.88
CA LEU A 173 1.90 -36.11 27.72
C LEU A 173 0.55 -35.88 27.05
N GLU A 174 -0.10 -34.76 27.37
CA GLU A 174 -1.39 -34.37 26.77
C GLU A 174 -1.22 -34.02 25.28
N GLU A 175 -0.23 -33.18 24.96
CA GLU A 175 0.04 -32.78 23.57
C GLU A 175 0.50 -33.95 22.69
N LEU A 176 1.37 -34.84 23.21
CA LEU A 176 1.77 -36.05 22.49
C LEU A 176 0.59 -37.01 22.31
N GLY A 177 -0.36 -37.04 23.24
CA GLY A 177 -1.58 -37.82 23.13
C GLY A 177 -2.52 -37.31 22.05
N ASN A 178 -2.49 -36.01 21.75
CA ASN A 178 -3.25 -35.41 20.65
C ASN A 178 -2.66 -35.75 19.28
N LEU A 179 -1.35 -36.03 19.21
CA LEU A 179 -0.65 -36.36 17.96
C LEU A 179 -0.77 -37.82 17.57
N GLY A 180 -0.84 -38.74 18.53
CA GLY A 180 -0.88 -40.17 18.22
C GLY A 180 -1.06 -41.07 19.43
N THR A 181 -1.05 -42.38 19.20
CA THR A 181 -1.23 -43.36 20.27
C THR A 181 0.08 -43.55 21.03
N LEU A 182 0.06 -43.24 22.33
CA LEU A 182 1.23 -43.33 23.20
C LEU A 182 1.34 -44.70 23.87
N THR A 183 2.53 -45.31 23.78
CA THR A 183 2.88 -46.55 24.46
C THR A 183 4.23 -46.42 25.18
N GLY A 184 4.46 -47.22 26.23
CA GLY A 184 5.75 -47.23 26.93
C GLY A 184 6.11 -45.94 27.67
N VAL A 185 5.11 -45.20 28.16
CA VAL A 185 5.31 -43.94 28.90
C VAL A 185 6.07 -44.16 30.21
N VAL A 186 7.23 -43.50 30.36
CA VAL A 186 7.99 -43.39 31.59
C VAL A 186 8.16 -41.92 31.93
N LYS A 187 7.49 -41.47 32.98
CA LYS A 187 7.51 -40.07 33.45
C LYS A 187 8.50 -39.92 34.61
N GLY A 188 9.47 -39.01 34.46
CA GLY A 188 10.34 -38.51 35.53
C GLY A 188 9.92 -37.12 36.01
N THR A 189 10.63 -36.55 36.98
CA THR A 189 10.36 -35.19 37.50
C THR A 189 10.69 -34.09 36.49
N HIS A 190 11.72 -34.30 35.66
CA HIS A 190 12.20 -33.35 34.64
C HIS A 190 12.47 -34.03 33.29
N SER A 191 11.88 -35.21 33.07
CA SER A 191 12.06 -35.97 31.84
C SER A 191 10.81 -36.79 31.51
N LEU A 192 10.60 -37.04 30.23
CA LEU A 192 9.50 -37.86 29.74
C LEU A 192 10.00 -38.74 28.60
N GLU A 193 9.76 -40.06 28.70
CA GLU A 193 10.08 -41.00 27.64
C GLU A 193 8.81 -41.71 27.18
N VAL A 194 8.56 -41.75 25.88
CA VAL A 194 7.34 -42.33 25.31
C VAL A 194 7.59 -42.84 23.90
N THR A 195 6.87 -43.88 23.50
CA THR A 195 6.84 -44.37 22.11
C THR A 195 5.52 -43.95 21.48
N ILE A 196 5.57 -43.28 20.33
CA ILE A 196 4.39 -42.82 19.59
C ILE A 196 4.29 -43.52 18.24
N ASP A 197 3.12 -44.08 17.96
CA ASP A 197 2.82 -44.75 16.70
C ASP A 197 2.11 -43.79 15.73
N GLY A 198 2.52 -43.80 14.45
CA GLY A 198 1.81 -43.15 13.35
C GLY A 198 2.19 -41.69 13.06
N VAL A 199 3.26 -41.16 13.66
CA VAL A 199 3.70 -39.77 13.50
C VAL A 199 5.20 -39.71 13.15
N GLY A 200 5.58 -38.82 12.22
CA GLY A 200 6.98 -38.64 11.81
C GLY A 200 7.83 -37.91 12.86
N LYS A 201 9.15 -38.11 12.82
CA LYS A 201 10.11 -37.39 13.71
C LYS A 201 9.94 -35.87 13.57
N ASP A 202 9.86 -35.39 12.34
CA ASP A 202 9.80 -33.96 12.02
C ASP A 202 8.48 -33.32 12.47
N ASP A 203 7.37 -34.06 12.43
CA ASP A 203 6.06 -33.60 12.91
C ASP A 203 6.04 -33.43 14.44
N ILE A 204 6.71 -34.34 15.16
CA ILE A 204 6.83 -34.26 16.63
C ILE A 204 7.70 -33.07 17.04
N VAL A 205 8.81 -32.84 16.34
CA VAL A 205 9.67 -31.67 16.60
C VAL A 205 8.90 -30.38 16.31
N ALA A 206 8.20 -30.30 15.18
CA ALA A 206 7.43 -29.11 14.82
C ALA A 206 6.39 -28.72 15.87
N VAL A 207 5.72 -29.69 16.49
CA VAL A 207 4.69 -29.42 17.50
C VAL A 207 5.29 -29.13 18.87
N LEU A 208 6.32 -29.87 19.28
CA LEU A 208 6.94 -29.69 20.59
C LEU A 208 7.81 -28.42 20.68
N CYS A 209 8.35 -27.93 19.56
CA CYS A 209 9.12 -26.69 19.50
C CYS A 209 8.31 -25.43 19.86
N PHE A 210 6.98 -25.51 19.92
CA PHE A 210 6.13 -24.43 20.45
C PHE A 210 6.20 -24.31 21.98
N VAL A 211 6.63 -25.37 22.67
CA VAL A 211 6.57 -25.44 24.14
C VAL A 211 7.96 -25.64 24.77
N ILE A 212 8.86 -26.36 24.08
CA ILE A 212 10.22 -26.65 24.54
C ILE A 212 11.23 -26.43 23.41
N ASP A 213 12.50 -26.20 23.75
CA ASP A 213 13.53 -26.02 22.73
C ASP A 213 13.86 -27.34 22.02
N GLU A 214 14.20 -27.29 20.74
CA GLU A 214 14.55 -28.48 19.93
C GLU A 214 15.67 -29.32 20.57
N ALA A 215 16.62 -28.68 21.25
CA ALA A 215 17.72 -29.35 21.95
C ALA A 215 17.27 -30.27 23.10
N GLN A 216 16.04 -30.10 23.60
CA GLN A 216 15.44 -30.90 24.67
C GLN A 216 14.76 -32.17 24.15
N ILE A 217 14.65 -32.33 22.82
CA ILE A 217 13.96 -33.44 22.15
C ILE A 217 15.00 -34.43 21.62
N ARG A 218 14.92 -35.70 22.04
CA ARG A 218 15.84 -36.76 21.61
C ARG A 218 15.08 -37.96 21.08
N PHE A 219 15.56 -38.52 19.97
CA PHE A 219 15.03 -39.75 19.37
C PHE A 219 16.08 -40.86 19.47
N PRO A 220 16.10 -41.66 20.55
CA PRO A 220 17.03 -42.77 20.65
C PRO A 220 16.67 -43.87 19.63
N GLU A 221 17.60 -44.21 18.73
CA GLU A 221 17.43 -45.34 17.82
C GLU A 221 17.49 -46.67 18.58
N ALA A 222 16.65 -47.63 18.17
CA ALA A 222 16.66 -48.98 18.73
C ALA A 222 18.00 -49.67 18.39
N ALA A 223 18.82 -49.94 19.40
CA ALA A 223 20.09 -50.63 19.24
C ALA A 223 19.89 -52.04 18.63
N ALA A 224 20.48 -52.28 17.47
CA ALA A 224 20.76 -53.64 17.00
C ALA A 224 21.86 -54.27 17.86
N PRO A 225 21.81 -55.58 18.17
CA PRO A 225 22.78 -56.21 19.05
C PRO A 225 24.12 -56.33 18.31
N VAL A 226 25.13 -55.58 18.74
CA VAL A 226 26.50 -55.75 18.26
C VAL A 226 27.37 -56.10 19.46
N ALA A 227 28.05 -57.23 19.30
CA ALA A 227 28.95 -57.87 20.23
C ALA A 227 30.13 -56.97 20.64
N GLU A 228 30.62 -57.24 21.85
CA GLU A 228 31.82 -56.66 22.47
C GLU A 228 33.03 -56.62 21.52
N VAL A 229 33.62 -55.43 21.36
CA VAL A 229 35.08 -55.32 21.36
C VAL A 229 35.56 -53.94 21.83
N ALA A 230 36.11 -53.95 23.05
CA ALA A 230 37.30 -53.23 23.53
C ALA A 230 37.53 -51.75 23.18
N ASN A 231 37.15 -50.94 24.16
CA ASN A 231 37.72 -49.66 24.64
C ASN A 231 39.25 -49.50 24.50
N VAL A 232 39.73 -48.34 24.03
CA VAL A 232 40.97 -47.68 24.52
C VAL A 232 40.83 -46.14 24.46
N ALA A 233 40.49 -45.56 25.62
CA ALA A 233 41.05 -44.36 26.28
C ALA A 233 41.63 -43.18 25.47
N GLU A 234 40.94 -42.02 25.55
CA GLU A 234 41.35 -40.71 26.14
C GLU A 234 42.78 -40.55 26.76
N PRO A 235 43.31 -39.32 27.06
CA PRO A 235 42.67 -38.00 27.10
C PRO A 235 43.53 -36.76 26.69
N ASP A 236 42.87 -35.59 26.79
CA ASP A 236 43.32 -34.32 27.37
C ASP A 236 44.00 -33.20 26.54
N ALA A 237 43.60 -31.98 26.91
CA ALA A 237 43.83 -30.65 26.32
C ALA A 237 45.20 -30.02 26.76
N PRO A 238 45.45 -28.69 26.72
CA PRO A 238 45.03 -27.59 25.82
C PRO A 238 46.23 -26.68 25.35
N ALA A 239 45.91 -25.69 24.51
CA ALA A 239 46.46 -24.32 24.40
C ALA A 239 47.98 -24.03 24.23
N ALA A 240 48.33 -23.27 23.18
CA ALA A 240 49.34 -22.21 23.22
C ALA A 240 49.29 -21.30 21.96
N GLU A 241 49.37 -19.98 22.18
CA GLU A 241 49.74 -18.96 21.19
C GLU A 241 51.16 -19.20 20.63
N PRO A 242 51.56 -18.48 19.56
CA PRO A 242 52.61 -17.49 19.84
C PRO A 242 52.51 -16.18 19.04
N VAL A 243 53.14 -15.18 19.65
CA VAL A 243 53.42 -13.82 19.20
C VAL A 243 54.90 -13.70 18.77
N GLN A 244 55.15 -12.85 17.75
CA GLN A 244 56.42 -12.17 17.38
C GLN A 244 57.58 -13.02 16.82
N THR A 245 58.23 -12.61 15.71
CA THR A 245 59.33 -11.63 15.79
C THR A 245 59.62 -10.90 14.47
N ALA A 246 60.12 -9.67 14.63
CA ALA A 246 60.47 -8.68 13.62
C ALA A 246 61.81 -8.93 12.89
N THR A 247 62.02 -8.24 11.77
CA THR A 247 63.32 -7.62 11.44
C THR A 247 63.12 -6.38 10.56
N VAL A 248 63.80 -5.30 10.95
CA VAL A 248 63.87 -3.98 10.30
C VAL A 248 65.26 -3.84 9.68
N THR A 249 65.36 -3.33 8.44
CA THR A 249 66.40 -2.34 8.08
C THR A 249 66.06 -1.61 6.77
N ASP A 250 66.39 -0.31 6.77
CA ASP A 250 66.25 0.80 5.80
C ASP A 250 66.51 0.47 4.30
N ILE A 251 66.13 1.26 3.28
CA ILE A 251 66.53 2.66 2.96
C ILE A 251 65.55 3.29 1.91
N THR A 252 64.89 4.40 2.29
CA THR A 252 64.50 5.67 1.58
C THR A 252 64.15 5.77 0.06
N PRO A 253 63.43 6.83 -0.40
CA PRO A 253 62.06 6.73 -0.93
C PRO A 253 61.93 7.05 -2.43
N ALA A 254 60.87 6.54 -3.07
CA ALA A 254 60.45 6.99 -4.39
C ALA A 254 58.93 7.05 -4.50
N VAL A 255 58.44 8.27 -4.73
CA VAL A 255 57.06 8.69 -4.99
C VAL A 255 56.44 7.86 -6.11
N LYS A 256 55.30 7.20 -5.86
CA LYS A 256 54.39 6.72 -6.92
C LYS A 256 52.95 6.55 -6.43
N ARG A 257 52.08 7.39 -6.99
CA ARG A 257 50.66 7.18 -7.38
C ARG A 257 49.97 5.97 -6.74
N GLU A 258 49.08 6.23 -5.79
CA GLU A 258 48.04 5.30 -5.38
C GLU A 258 46.93 5.24 -6.43
N ALA A 259 46.83 4.11 -7.12
CA ALA A 259 45.60 3.66 -7.75
C ALA A 259 44.74 3.00 -6.66
N LYS A 260 43.54 3.56 -6.45
CA LYS A 260 42.56 3.10 -5.46
C LYS A 260 42.11 1.68 -5.83
N ARG A 261 42.54 0.70 -5.04
CA ARG A 261 42.11 -0.71 -5.10
C ARG A 261 40.70 -0.80 -4.53
N ALA A 262 39.81 -1.47 -5.27
CA ALA A 262 38.42 -1.69 -4.90
C ALA A 262 38.32 -2.35 -3.51
N ALA A 263 37.52 -1.75 -2.64
CA ALA A 263 37.18 -2.29 -1.34
C ALA A 263 36.17 -3.44 -1.51
N ALA A 264 36.37 -4.52 -0.77
CA ALA A 264 35.40 -5.58 -0.59
C ALA A 264 34.11 -5.03 0.04
N PRO A 265 32.93 -5.60 -0.25
CA PRO A 265 31.67 -5.11 0.29
C PRO A 265 31.66 -5.25 1.82
N ALA A 266 31.34 -4.15 2.49
CA ALA A 266 31.13 -4.12 3.93
C ALA A 266 29.93 -5.02 4.27
N LYS A 267 30.10 -5.84 5.32
CA LYS A 267 28.99 -6.58 5.94
C LYS A 267 27.88 -5.59 6.29
N THR A 268 26.71 -5.81 5.72
CA THR A 268 25.46 -5.15 6.10
C THR A 268 25.23 -5.39 7.59
N SER A 269 25.13 -4.29 8.35
CA SER A 269 24.61 -4.34 9.70
C SER A 269 23.20 -4.90 9.65
N GLU A 270 22.95 -6.03 10.30
CA GLU A 270 21.60 -6.51 10.56
C GLU A 270 20.86 -5.41 11.32
N SER A 271 19.96 -4.72 10.64
CA SER A 271 18.99 -3.85 11.29
C SER A 271 18.05 -4.75 12.07
N SER A 272 18.10 -4.69 13.40
CA SER A 272 17.10 -5.37 14.23
C SER A 272 15.75 -4.71 13.94
N SER A 273 14.92 -5.32 13.11
CA SER A 273 13.58 -4.85 12.85
C SER A 273 12.66 -5.22 14.02
N ILE A 274 11.76 -4.31 14.38
CA ILE A 274 10.76 -4.53 15.41
C ILE A 274 9.40 -4.46 14.71
N ARG A 275 8.64 -5.56 14.75
CA ARG A 275 7.27 -5.57 14.26
C ARG A 275 6.36 -4.88 15.27
N VAL A 276 5.61 -3.89 14.81
CA VAL A 276 4.68 -3.10 15.64
C VAL A 276 3.31 -3.11 14.97
N ALA A 277 2.26 -3.35 15.75
CA ALA A 277 0.88 -3.26 15.31
C ALA A 277 0.56 -1.86 14.74
N VAL A 278 -0.17 -1.80 13.62
CA VAL A 278 -0.49 -0.57 12.89
C VAL A 278 -1.24 0.42 13.78
N GLU A 279 -2.13 -0.08 14.65
CA GLU A 279 -2.93 0.75 15.56
C GLU A 279 -2.07 1.56 16.53
N LYS A 280 -0.91 1.04 16.93
CA LYS A 280 0.01 1.76 17.83
C LYS A 280 0.69 2.91 17.13
N VAL A 281 1.05 2.73 15.86
CA VAL A 281 1.65 3.79 15.02
C VAL A 281 0.60 4.87 14.75
N ASP A 282 -0.64 4.48 14.44
CA ASP A 282 -1.76 5.42 14.27
C ASP A 282 -2.07 6.20 15.56
N GLN A 283 -2.01 5.55 16.72
CA GLN A 283 -2.15 6.24 18.01
C GLN A 283 -1.02 7.26 18.26
N LEU A 284 0.23 6.91 17.98
CA LEU A 284 1.36 7.83 18.08
C LEU A 284 1.17 9.06 17.18
N ILE A 285 0.71 8.82 15.96
CA ILE A 285 0.35 9.85 14.99
C ILE A 285 -0.74 10.79 15.53
N ASN A 286 -1.80 10.22 16.13
CA ASN A 286 -2.88 11.03 16.71
C ASN A 286 -2.38 11.88 17.87
N LEU A 287 -1.51 11.32 18.73
CA LEU A 287 -0.89 12.04 19.84
C LEU A 287 0.02 13.16 19.36
N VAL A 288 0.81 12.93 18.30
CA VAL A 288 1.62 13.99 17.66
C VAL A 288 0.72 15.07 17.06
N GLY A 289 -0.39 14.69 16.41
CA GLY A 289 -1.39 15.64 15.92
C GLY A 289 -1.98 16.50 17.05
N GLU A 290 -2.34 15.89 18.18
CA GLU A 290 -2.81 16.61 19.37
C GLU A 290 -1.73 17.50 20.00
N LEU A 291 -0.46 17.07 19.97
CA LEU A 291 0.67 17.88 20.41
C LEU A 291 0.86 19.11 19.53
N VAL A 292 0.80 18.97 18.20
CA VAL A 292 0.88 20.09 17.24
C VAL A 292 -0.28 21.05 17.44
N ILE A 293 -1.49 20.54 17.66
CA ILE A 293 -2.66 21.36 18.01
C ILE A 293 -2.40 22.13 19.31
N THR A 294 -1.97 21.45 20.38
CA THR A 294 -1.70 22.08 21.69
C THR A 294 -0.58 23.12 21.61
N GLN A 295 0.46 22.86 20.83
CA GLN A 295 1.58 23.79 20.59
C GLN A 295 1.10 25.01 19.80
N SER A 296 0.26 24.83 18.78
CA SER A 296 -0.40 25.92 18.06
C SER A 296 -1.27 26.77 19.00
N MET A 297 -2.00 26.13 19.92
CA MET A 297 -2.78 26.84 20.94
C MET A 297 -1.91 27.71 21.85
N LEU A 298 -0.80 27.15 22.31
CA LEU A 298 0.12 27.85 23.18
C LEU A 298 0.80 29.02 22.45
N ALA A 299 1.12 28.85 21.16
CA ALA A 299 1.76 29.87 20.34
C ALA A 299 0.84 31.08 20.14
N GLN A 300 -0.44 30.83 19.83
CA GLN A 300 -1.43 31.91 19.68
C GLN A 300 -1.64 32.68 20.98
N ARG A 301 -1.78 31.98 22.12
CA ARG A 301 -1.93 32.63 23.44
C ARG A 301 -0.71 33.43 23.84
N SER A 302 0.48 32.94 23.50
CA SER A 302 1.73 33.62 23.83
C SER A 302 2.02 34.79 22.88
N GLY A 303 1.51 34.76 21.65
CA GLY A 303 1.59 35.89 20.72
C GLY A 303 0.82 37.14 21.16
N ALA A 304 -0.12 37.00 22.10
CA ALA A 304 -0.82 38.12 22.74
C ALA A 304 -0.03 38.75 23.90
N LEU A 305 1.08 38.15 24.33
CA LEU A 305 1.93 38.66 25.41
C LEU A 305 2.91 39.71 24.89
N ASP A 306 3.30 40.65 25.75
CA ASP A 306 4.33 41.64 25.42
C ASP A 306 5.68 40.96 25.12
N PRO A 307 6.21 41.07 23.88
CA PRO A 307 7.46 40.41 23.50
C PRO A 307 8.67 40.85 24.33
N VAL A 308 8.67 42.10 24.83
CA VAL A 308 9.80 42.63 25.61
C VAL A 308 9.78 42.08 27.03
N ALA A 309 8.59 41.94 27.63
CA ALA A 309 8.44 41.39 28.97
C ALA A 309 8.60 39.87 29.04
N HIS A 310 8.36 39.15 27.93
CA HIS A 310 8.26 37.69 27.90
C HIS A 310 9.19 37.00 26.88
N GLY A 311 10.32 37.62 26.54
CA GLY A 311 11.27 37.08 25.54
C GLY A 311 11.72 35.64 25.76
N ASP A 312 11.99 35.24 27.01
CA ASP A 312 12.43 33.85 27.32
C ASP A 312 11.33 32.81 27.06
N LEU A 313 10.06 33.16 27.32
CA LEU A 313 8.92 32.31 27.03
C LEU A 313 8.76 32.13 25.52
N LEU A 314 8.85 33.22 24.75
CA LEU A 314 8.74 33.18 23.28
C LEU A 314 9.88 32.37 22.65
N ASN A 315 11.10 32.47 23.18
CA ASN A 315 12.22 31.61 22.74
C ASN A 315 11.97 30.13 23.06
N SER A 316 11.46 29.83 24.26
CA SER A 316 11.12 28.46 24.67
C SER A 316 10.00 27.87 23.80
N MET A 317 9.03 28.70 23.42
CA MET A 317 7.96 28.35 22.47
C MET A 317 8.50 27.98 21.09
N GLY A 318 9.41 28.78 20.54
CA GLY A 318 10.05 28.47 19.25
C GLY A 318 10.91 27.19 19.31
N GLN A 319 11.49 26.87 20.47
CA GLN A 319 12.19 25.61 20.65
C GLN A 319 11.22 24.41 20.74
N LEU A 320 10.09 24.58 21.42
CA LEU A 320 9.02 23.56 21.45
C LEU A 320 8.47 23.30 20.04
N GLU A 321 8.26 24.33 19.24
CA GLU A 321 7.83 24.22 17.85
C GLU A 321 8.80 23.40 17.00
N ARG A 322 10.10 23.71 17.06
CA ARG A 322 11.13 22.93 16.35
C ARG A 322 11.15 21.47 16.79
N ASN A 323 11.18 21.22 18.11
CA ASN A 323 11.21 19.86 18.63
C ASN A 323 9.93 19.07 18.26
N ALA A 324 8.76 19.72 18.24
CA ALA A 324 7.52 19.10 17.82
C ALA A 324 7.54 18.73 16.34
N ARG A 325 8.12 19.58 15.49
CA ARG A 325 8.32 19.29 14.06
C ARG A 325 9.29 18.13 13.85
N ASP A 326 10.43 18.13 14.53
CA ASP A 326 11.41 17.04 14.44
C ASP A 326 10.81 15.70 14.90
N LEU A 327 9.99 15.73 15.97
CA LEU A 327 9.26 14.56 16.45
C LEU A 327 8.21 14.09 15.43
N GLN A 328 7.49 15.03 14.80
CA GLN A 328 6.53 14.71 13.76
C GLN A 328 7.21 14.04 12.56
N GLU A 329 8.31 14.61 12.05
CA GLU A 329 9.09 14.03 10.95
C GLU A 329 9.61 12.62 11.32
N SER A 330 10.11 12.44 12.55
CA SER A 330 10.59 11.14 13.03
C SER A 330 9.48 10.09 13.18
N VAL A 331 8.28 10.49 13.64
CA VAL A 331 7.14 9.58 13.74
C VAL A 331 6.61 9.22 12.36
N MET A 332 6.61 10.16 11.41
CA MET A 332 6.26 9.87 10.01
C MET A 332 7.24 8.88 9.39
N SER A 333 8.55 9.02 9.63
CA SER A 333 9.55 8.08 9.09
C SER A 333 9.36 6.64 9.56
N ILE A 334 8.75 6.40 10.72
CA ILE A 334 8.45 5.04 11.22
C ILE A 334 7.40 4.34 10.33
N ARG A 335 6.49 5.09 9.71
CA ARG A 335 5.41 4.56 8.86
C ARG A 335 5.79 4.49 7.37
N MET A 336 6.91 5.09 7.02
CA MET A 336 7.38 5.14 5.63
C MET A 336 7.73 3.73 5.14
N MET A 337 7.27 3.45 3.93
CA MET A 337 7.50 2.21 3.22
C MET A 337 8.03 2.56 1.82
N PRO A 338 8.99 1.80 1.27
CA PRO A 338 9.48 2.00 -0.09
C PRO A 338 8.37 1.91 -1.16
N MET A 339 8.48 2.70 -2.22
CA MET A 339 7.60 2.62 -3.40
C MET A 339 7.75 1.29 -4.17
N GLU A 340 8.82 0.53 -3.93
CA GLU A 340 9.07 -0.80 -4.47
C GLU A 340 7.89 -1.75 -4.24
N TYR A 341 7.21 -1.67 -3.09
CA TYR A 341 6.02 -2.48 -2.78
C TYR A 341 4.86 -2.25 -3.77
N VAL A 342 4.76 -1.05 -4.32
CA VAL A 342 3.77 -0.68 -5.35
C VAL A 342 4.31 -1.04 -6.74
N PHE A 343 5.56 -0.66 -7.03
CA PHE A 343 6.17 -0.81 -8.35
C PHE A 343 6.41 -2.26 -8.75
N SER A 344 6.65 -3.17 -7.81
CA SER A 344 6.92 -4.60 -8.07
C SER A 344 5.78 -5.33 -8.78
N ARG A 345 4.54 -4.84 -8.66
CA ARG A 345 3.32 -5.44 -9.26
C ARG A 345 3.13 -5.05 -10.73
N PHE A 346 3.67 -3.91 -11.15
CA PHE A 346 3.42 -3.36 -12.47
C PHE A 346 4.09 -4.10 -13.65
N PRO A 347 5.30 -4.69 -13.53
CA PRO A 347 5.92 -5.44 -14.62
C PRO A 347 5.02 -6.55 -15.20
N ARG A 348 4.38 -7.34 -14.33
CA ARG A 348 3.45 -8.41 -14.75
C ARG A 348 2.19 -7.83 -15.40
N LEU A 349 1.54 -6.87 -14.72
CA LEU A 349 0.36 -6.19 -15.23
C LEU A 349 0.57 -5.57 -16.63
N VAL A 350 1.70 -4.89 -16.81
CA VAL A 350 2.06 -4.25 -18.09
C VAL A 350 2.29 -5.30 -19.17
N ARG A 351 2.99 -6.39 -18.86
CA ARG A 351 3.25 -7.48 -19.81
C ARG A 351 1.96 -8.16 -20.28
N ASP A 352 1.07 -8.49 -19.35
CA ASP A 352 -0.19 -9.19 -19.63
C ASP A 352 -1.12 -8.31 -20.46
N LEU A 353 -1.25 -7.03 -20.10
CA LEU A 353 -2.10 -6.09 -20.82
C LEU A 353 -1.52 -5.71 -22.18
N ALA A 354 -0.20 -5.55 -22.30
CA ALA A 354 0.46 -5.30 -23.58
C ALA A 354 0.25 -6.48 -24.55
N SER A 355 0.39 -7.72 -24.07
CA SER A 355 0.11 -8.94 -24.84
C SER A 355 -1.35 -8.99 -25.31
N LYS A 356 -2.30 -8.76 -24.40
CA LYS A 356 -3.74 -8.75 -24.71
C LYS A 356 -4.12 -7.70 -25.76
N LEU A 357 -3.45 -6.55 -25.77
CA LEU A 357 -3.70 -5.45 -26.70
C LEU A 357 -2.86 -5.53 -27.98
N GLY A 358 -1.98 -6.52 -28.11
CA GLY A 358 -1.07 -6.65 -29.25
C GLY A 358 -0.06 -5.50 -29.38
N LYS A 359 0.47 -5.03 -28.25
CA LYS A 359 1.44 -3.92 -28.18
C LYS A 359 2.76 -4.41 -27.60
N GLU A 360 3.86 -3.84 -28.08
CA GLU A 360 5.20 -4.07 -27.51
C GLU A 360 5.58 -2.89 -26.63
N VAL A 361 5.80 -3.14 -25.33
CA VAL A 361 6.06 -2.09 -24.34
C VAL A 361 7.19 -2.49 -23.40
N GLU A 362 8.10 -1.57 -23.15
CA GLU A 362 9.12 -1.64 -22.11
C GLU A 362 8.71 -0.77 -20.92
N LEU A 363 8.82 -1.31 -19.71
CA LEU A 363 8.51 -0.60 -18.46
C LEU A 363 9.81 -0.17 -17.79
N THR A 364 9.95 1.14 -17.54
CA THR A 364 11.06 1.71 -16.77
C THR A 364 10.56 2.14 -15.39
N LEU A 365 11.22 1.68 -14.32
CA LEU A 365 10.91 2.07 -12.94
C LEU A 365 12.04 2.95 -12.40
N LEU A 366 11.71 4.15 -11.93
CA LEU A 366 12.66 5.10 -11.35
C LEU A 366 12.22 5.48 -9.93
N GLY A 367 13.14 5.47 -8.98
CA GLY A 367 12.84 5.86 -7.60
C GLY A 367 12.06 4.80 -6.80
N SER A 368 12.23 3.50 -7.07
CA SER A 368 11.62 2.43 -6.27
C SER A 368 11.98 2.50 -4.77
N SER A 369 13.16 3.03 -4.45
CA SER A 369 13.61 3.24 -3.06
C SER A 369 13.00 4.48 -2.40
N THR A 370 12.23 5.30 -3.11
CA THR A 370 11.59 6.50 -2.55
C THR A 370 10.54 6.06 -1.54
N GLU A 371 10.53 6.70 -0.38
CA GLU A 371 9.66 6.34 0.75
C GLU A 371 8.31 7.07 0.71
N LEU A 372 7.21 6.35 0.98
CA LEU A 372 5.83 6.84 1.05
C LEU A 372 5.12 6.25 2.28
N ASP A 373 4.17 6.99 2.86
CA ASP A 373 3.32 6.49 3.95
C ASP A 373 2.56 5.21 3.56
N LYS A 374 2.53 4.19 4.44
CA LYS A 374 1.80 2.93 4.20
C LYS A 374 0.34 3.13 3.75
N SER A 375 -0.40 4.07 4.36
CA SER A 375 -1.80 4.32 3.96
C SER A 375 -1.93 4.98 2.60
N LEU A 376 -0.92 5.74 2.19
CA LEU A 376 -0.87 6.31 0.85
C LEU A 376 -0.48 5.24 -0.17
N ILE A 377 0.43 4.32 0.17
CA ILE A 377 0.75 3.14 -0.65
C ILE A 377 -0.51 2.32 -0.97
N GLU A 378 -1.32 1.99 0.03
CA GLU A 378 -2.52 1.19 -0.17
C GLU A 378 -3.54 1.92 -1.07
N ARG A 379 -3.69 3.24 -0.90
CA ARG A 379 -4.66 4.06 -1.65
C ARG A 379 -4.19 4.47 -3.05
N ILE A 380 -2.88 4.50 -3.32
CA ILE A 380 -2.33 4.95 -4.61
C ILE A 380 -2.31 3.84 -5.67
N ILE A 381 -2.38 2.56 -5.26
CA ILE A 381 -2.37 1.40 -6.16
C ILE A 381 -3.47 1.50 -7.22
N ASP A 382 -4.70 1.77 -6.81
CA ASP A 382 -5.85 1.83 -7.72
C ASP A 382 -5.73 2.99 -8.75
N PRO A 383 -5.46 4.25 -8.33
CA PRO A 383 -5.13 5.35 -9.25
C PRO A 383 -4.03 5.01 -10.25
N LEU A 384 -2.88 4.50 -9.79
CA LEU A 384 -1.74 4.19 -10.66
C LEU A 384 -2.05 3.06 -11.64
N THR A 385 -2.74 2.01 -11.18
CA THR A 385 -3.22 0.91 -12.02
C THR A 385 -4.05 1.43 -13.18
N HIS A 386 -4.94 2.39 -12.91
CA HIS A 386 -5.77 2.98 -13.94
C HIS A 386 -4.98 3.87 -14.91
N LEU A 387 -4.04 4.69 -14.41
CA LEU A 387 -3.19 5.51 -15.27
C LEU A 387 -2.31 4.66 -16.20
N VAL A 388 -1.68 3.61 -15.66
CA VAL A 388 -0.89 2.65 -16.44
C VAL A 388 -1.74 1.97 -17.51
N ARG A 389 -2.96 1.53 -17.15
CA ARG A 389 -3.89 0.95 -18.11
C ARG A 389 -4.24 1.93 -19.24
N ASN A 390 -4.48 3.20 -18.94
CA ASN A 390 -4.81 4.20 -19.95
C ASN A 390 -3.63 4.51 -20.88
N SER A 391 -2.42 4.57 -20.33
CA SER A 391 -1.21 4.65 -21.16
C SER A 391 -1.08 3.43 -22.07
N LEU A 392 -1.40 2.22 -21.60
CA LEU A 392 -1.35 1.01 -22.42
C LEU A 392 -2.49 0.87 -23.43
N ASP A 393 -3.72 1.25 -23.11
CA ASP A 393 -4.90 1.10 -23.97
C ASP A 393 -4.99 2.22 -25.02
N HIS A 394 -4.86 3.48 -24.58
CA HIS A 394 -5.10 4.65 -25.42
C HIS A 394 -3.83 5.44 -25.74
N GLY A 395 -2.82 5.43 -24.87
CA GLY A 395 -1.57 6.16 -25.06
C GLY A 395 -0.68 5.52 -26.13
N ILE A 396 -0.16 4.33 -25.83
CA ILE A 396 0.80 3.62 -26.66
C ILE A 396 0.09 3.01 -27.88
N GLU A 397 0.63 3.28 -29.06
CA GLU A 397 0.10 2.83 -30.34
C GLU A 397 0.60 1.41 -30.66
N THR A 398 -0.04 0.72 -31.61
CA THR A 398 0.47 -0.59 -32.09
C THR A 398 1.81 -0.44 -32.81
N PRO A 399 2.68 -1.48 -32.84
CA PRO A 399 4.00 -1.39 -33.46
C PRO A 399 3.99 -0.85 -34.89
N GLU A 400 3.00 -1.26 -35.69
CA GLU A 400 2.79 -0.79 -37.07
C GLU A 400 2.52 0.73 -37.14
N LYS A 401 1.64 1.25 -36.28
CA LYS A 401 1.31 2.69 -36.21
C LYS A 401 2.48 3.51 -35.70
N ARG A 402 3.26 2.97 -34.76
CA ARG A 402 4.47 3.62 -34.23
C ARG A 402 5.53 3.78 -35.32
N LEU A 403 5.80 2.72 -36.08
CA LEU A 403 6.72 2.75 -37.22
C LEU A 403 6.26 3.74 -38.30
N ALA A 404 4.96 3.78 -38.60
CA ALA A 404 4.39 4.76 -39.53
C ALA A 404 4.58 6.21 -39.06
N SER A 405 4.59 6.42 -37.74
CA SER A 405 4.81 7.73 -37.11
C SER A 405 6.29 8.02 -36.81
N SER A 406 7.24 7.26 -37.39
CA SER A 406 8.69 7.40 -37.19
C SER A 406 9.14 7.23 -35.72
N LYS A 407 8.42 6.43 -34.95
CA LYS A 407 8.78 6.02 -33.58
C LYS A 407 9.34 4.59 -33.57
N THR A 408 9.97 4.22 -32.47
CA THR A 408 10.38 2.84 -32.19
C THR A 408 9.17 1.91 -32.14
N ALA A 409 9.31 0.67 -32.60
CA ALA A 409 8.23 -0.32 -32.53
C ALA A 409 7.81 -0.62 -31.08
N VAL A 410 8.79 -0.74 -30.18
CA VAL A 410 8.59 -0.85 -28.73
C VAL A 410 8.27 0.53 -28.15
N GLY A 411 7.13 0.64 -27.46
CA GLY A 411 6.77 1.83 -26.67
C GLY A 411 7.43 1.83 -25.30
N ASN A 412 7.64 3.01 -24.72
CA ASN A 412 8.20 3.14 -23.39
C ASN A 412 7.13 3.68 -22.42
N LEU A 413 7.00 3.01 -21.28
CA LEU A 413 6.21 3.47 -20.14
C LEU A 413 7.15 3.62 -18.95
N THR A 414 7.24 4.81 -18.38
CA THR A 414 8.06 5.10 -17.19
C THR A 414 7.16 5.41 -16.01
N LEU A 415 7.41 4.73 -14.88
CA LEU A 415 6.91 5.12 -13.56
C LEU A 415 8.06 5.71 -12.76
N SER A 416 7.92 6.95 -12.31
CA SER A 416 8.91 7.62 -11.46
C SER A 416 8.31 8.02 -10.12
N ALA A 417 9.11 7.98 -9.05
CA ALA A 417 8.76 8.53 -7.74
C ALA A 417 9.95 9.29 -7.15
N GLU A 418 9.76 10.58 -6.83
CA GLU A 418 10.79 11.45 -6.26
C GLU A 418 10.24 12.31 -5.12
N HIS A 419 11.08 12.64 -4.13
CA HIS A 419 10.75 13.63 -3.11
C HIS A 419 11.02 15.04 -3.63
N GLN A 420 9.98 15.89 -3.65
CA GLN A 420 10.06 17.25 -4.13
C GLN A 420 9.37 18.21 -3.15
N GLY A 421 10.16 19.01 -2.42
CA GLY A 421 9.66 20.15 -1.64
C GLY A 421 8.65 19.80 -0.54
N GLY A 422 8.84 18.67 0.17
CA GLY A 422 7.89 18.21 1.20
C GLY A 422 6.68 17.45 0.65
N ASN A 423 6.66 17.19 -0.66
CA ASN A 423 5.74 16.28 -1.31
C ASN A 423 6.51 15.11 -1.93
N ILE A 424 5.79 14.04 -2.22
CA ILE A 424 6.23 12.99 -3.13
C ILE A 424 5.54 13.19 -4.48
N CYS A 425 6.36 13.32 -5.52
CA CYS A 425 5.94 13.43 -6.90
C CYS A 425 6.03 12.05 -7.52
N ILE A 426 4.90 11.52 -7.98
CA ILE A 426 4.81 10.25 -8.70
C ILE A 426 4.40 10.58 -10.13
N GLU A 427 5.18 10.16 -11.12
CA GLU A 427 4.86 10.42 -12.52
C GLU A 427 4.62 9.13 -13.30
N VAL A 428 3.62 9.17 -14.18
CA VAL A 428 3.35 8.16 -15.20
C VAL A 428 3.62 8.81 -16.55
N ILE A 429 4.64 8.32 -17.26
CA ILE A 429 5.12 8.92 -18.51
C ILE A 429 5.05 7.87 -19.62
N ASP A 430 4.32 8.16 -20.68
CA ASP A 430 4.32 7.35 -21.90
C ASP A 430 4.86 8.15 -23.10
N ASP A 431 5.41 7.44 -24.09
CA ASP A 431 5.86 7.99 -25.38
C ASP A 431 4.81 7.80 -26.50
N GLY A 432 3.54 7.71 -26.10
CA GLY A 432 2.40 7.37 -26.95
C GLY A 432 1.98 8.47 -27.92
N ALA A 433 0.76 8.35 -28.44
CA ALA A 433 0.18 9.33 -29.37
C ALA A 433 -0.08 10.70 -28.71
N GLY A 434 -0.07 10.78 -27.38
CA GLY A 434 -0.50 11.96 -26.64
C GLY A 434 -2.00 12.21 -26.74
N LEU A 435 -2.47 13.22 -26.02
CA LEU A 435 -3.88 13.59 -25.98
C LEU A 435 -4.25 14.39 -27.24
N ASN A 436 -5.33 13.98 -27.90
CA ASN A 436 -5.86 14.71 -29.06
C ASN A 436 -6.74 15.87 -28.58
N ARG A 437 -6.16 17.08 -28.59
CA ARG A 437 -6.81 18.32 -28.17
C ARG A 437 -8.16 18.55 -28.87
N GLU A 438 -8.22 18.40 -30.19
CA GLU A 438 -9.43 18.66 -30.97
C GLU A 438 -10.58 17.72 -30.58
N ARG A 439 -10.28 16.43 -30.37
CA ARG A 439 -11.29 15.44 -29.95
C ARG A 439 -11.79 15.71 -28.53
N ILE A 440 -10.91 16.12 -27.61
CA ILE A 440 -11.29 16.47 -26.23
C ILE A 440 -12.21 17.70 -26.23
N LEU A 441 -11.84 18.76 -26.96
CA LEU A 441 -12.66 19.97 -27.09
C LEU A 441 -14.02 19.66 -27.73
N ALA A 442 -14.06 18.88 -28.81
CA ALA A 442 -15.29 18.47 -29.47
C ALA A 442 -16.21 17.67 -28.52
N LYS A 443 -15.64 16.73 -27.75
CA LYS A 443 -16.39 15.97 -26.75
C LYS A 443 -16.89 16.86 -25.62
N ALA A 444 -16.06 17.75 -25.10
CA ALA A 444 -16.42 18.70 -24.05
C ALA A 444 -17.59 19.61 -24.46
N MET A 445 -17.56 20.13 -25.69
CA MET A 445 -18.68 20.89 -26.27
C MET A 445 -19.95 20.04 -26.37
N SER A 446 -19.86 18.79 -26.82
CA SER A 446 -21.02 17.88 -26.93
C SER A 446 -21.61 17.51 -25.57
N SER A 447 -20.78 17.46 -24.52
CA SER A 447 -21.17 17.14 -23.14
C SER A 447 -21.62 18.38 -22.34
N GLY A 448 -21.67 19.56 -22.97
CA GLY A 448 -22.11 20.81 -22.31
C GLY A 448 -21.10 21.39 -21.32
N LEU A 449 -19.83 20.98 -21.36
CA LEU A 449 -18.77 21.62 -20.59
C LEU A 449 -18.41 22.97 -21.21
N PRO A 450 -18.09 24.00 -20.41
CA PRO A 450 -17.66 25.28 -20.94
C PRO A 450 -16.28 25.12 -21.59
N VAL A 451 -16.21 25.45 -22.87
CA VAL A 451 -14.98 25.40 -23.66
C VAL A 451 -14.71 26.79 -24.20
N SER A 452 -13.47 27.25 -24.17
CA SER A 452 -13.03 28.47 -24.84
C SER A 452 -11.85 28.20 -25.78
N ASP A 453 -11.75 28.99 -26.85
CA ASP A 453 -10.63 28.89 -27.80
C ASP A 453 -9.28 29.29 -27.18
N SER A 454 -9.31 29.97 -26.03
CA SER A 454 -8.13 30.45 -25.30
C SER A 454 -7.56 29.45 -24.29
N MET A 455 -8.16 28.26 -24.14
CA MET A 455 -7.71 27.29 -23.12
C MET A 455 -6.28 26.80 -23.41
N SER A 456 -5.44 26.67 -22.39
CA SER A 456 -4.11 26.07 -22.52
C SER A 456 -4.21 24.56 -22.79
N ASP A 457 -3.13 23.90 -23.20
CA ASP A 457 -3.11 22.43 -23.38
C ASP A 457 -3.33 21.68 -22.06
N GLU A 458 -2.83 22.23 -20.96
CA GLU A 458 -3.02 21.69 -19.61
C GLU A 458 -4.49 21.80 -19.18
N GLU A 459 -5.13 22.96 -19.40
CA GLU A 459 -6.55 23.16 -19.09
C GLU A 459 -7.44 22.20 -19.89
N VAL A 460 -7.10 21.94 -21.16
CA VAL A 460 -7.81 20.96 -21.98
C VAL A 460 -7.58 19.54 -21.48
N GLY A 461 -6.36 19.19 -21.09
CA GLY A 461 -6.06 17.89 -20.47
C GLY A 461 -6.88 17.64 -19.20
N MET A 462 -7.05 18.68 -18.37
CA MET A 462 -7.84 18.58 -17.13
C MET A 462 -9.34 18.32 -17.35
N LEU A 463 -9.88 18.55 -18.55
CA LEU A 463 -11.27 18.20 -18.89
C LEU A 463 -11.50 16.68 -18.87
N ILE A 464 -10.45 15.86 -19.02
CA ILE A 464 -10.55 14.40 -18.97
C ILE A 464 -11.04 13.91 -17.61
N PHE A 465 -10.78 14.67 -16.55
CA PHE A 465 -11.25 14.36 -15.20
C PHE A 465 -12.68 14.83 -14.91
N ALA A 466 -13.40 15.40 -15.88
CA ALA A 466 -14.78 15.80 -15.67
C ALA A 466 -15.69 14.56 -15.48
N PRO A 467 -16.70 14.61 -14.60
CA PRO A 467 -17.60 13.48 -14.37
C PRO A 467 -18.26 12.99 -15.66
N GLY A 468 -18.22 11.68 -15.90
CA GLY A 468 -18.78 11.08 -17.12
C GLY A 468 -18.03 11.45 -18.41
N PHE A 469 -16.85 12.08 -18.32
CA PHE A 469 -16.02 12.37 -19.47
C PHE A 469 -15.24 11.12 -19.89
N SER A 470 -15.75 10.42 -20.90
CA SER A 470 -15.02 9.36 -21.58
C SER A 470 -15.06 9.59 -23.08
N THR A 471 -13.90 9.42 -23.72
CA THR A 471 -13.78 9.47 -25.18
C THR A 471 -14.09 8.13 -25.85
N ALA A 472 -14.36 7.08 -25.09
CA ALA A 472 -14.68 5.75 -25.62
C ALA A 472 -16.13 5.68 -26.14
N GLU A 473 -16.32 5.18 -27.36
CA GLU A 473 -17.64 4.97 -27.99
C GLU A 473 -18.33 3.68 -27.49
N GLN A 474 -17.58 2.75 -26.87
CA GLN A 474 -18.09 1.52 -26.26
C GLN A 474 -17.44 1.30 -24.88
N VAL A 475 -18.23 0.80 -23.93
CA VAL A 475 -17.74 0.30 -22.65
C VAL A 475 -17.05 -1.04 -22.92
N THR A 476 -15.74 -1.11 -22.79
CA THR A 476 -14.99 -2.38 -22.95
C THR A 476 -15.16 -3.24 -21.70
N ASP A 477 -15.23 -4.57 -21.88
CA ASP A 477 -15.38 -5.56 -20.78
C ASP A 477 -14.24 -5.50 -19.74
N VAL A 478 -13.13 -4.82 -20.06
CA VAL A 478 -11.99 -4.61 -19.17
C VAL A 478 -12.23 -3.47 -18.17
N SER A 479 -13.31 -2.69 -18.34
CA SER A 479 -13.69 -1.54 -17.51
C SER A 479 -14.74 -1.88 -16.43
N GLY A 480 -14.83 -3.17 -16.04
CA GLY A 480 -15.88 -3.77 -15.21
C GLY A 480 -16.07 -3.26 -13.76
N ARG A 481 -15.55 -2.09 -13.39
CA ARG A 481 -15.87 -1.41 -12.12
C ARG A 481 -16.37 0.03 -12.27
N GLY A 482 -16.56 0.53 -13.50
CA GLY A 482 -17.09 1.89 -13.70
C GLY A 482 -16.16 3.01 -13.20
N VAL A 483 -14.85 2.75 -13.15
CA VAL A 483 -13.86 3.71 -12.66
C VAL A 483 -13.46 4.60 -13.83
N GLY A 484 -13.97 5.82 -13.88
CA GLY A 484 -13.55 6.85 -14.82
C GLY A 484 -12.31 7.61 -14.33
N MET A 485 -11.79 8.51 -15.16
CA MET A 485 -10.70 9.40 -14.75
C MET A 485 -11.14 10.34 -13.61
N ASP A 486 -12.42 10.67 -13.53
CA ASP A 486 -13.03 11.39 -12.40
C ASP A 486 -12.79 10.69 -11.06
N VAL A 487 -12.88 9.36 -11.00
CA VAL A 487 -12.58 8.56 -9.79
C VAL A 487 -11.10 8.66 -9.41
N VAL A 488 -10.19 8.62 -10.39
CA VAL A 488 -8.75 8.78 -10.13
C VAL A 488 -8.46 10.14 -9.50
N LYS A 489 -9.02 11.22 -10.05
CA LYS A 489 -8.86 12.56 -9.48
C LYS A 489 -9.44 12.65 -8.07
N ARG A 490 -10.63 12.08 -7.84
CA ARG A 490 -11.25 12.07 -6.51
C ARG A 490 -10.40 11.32 -5.49
N ASN A 491 -9.92 10.12 -5.82
CA ASN A 491 -9.07 9.33 -4.93
C ASN A 491 -7.78 10.09 -4.57
N ILE A 492 -7.15 10.77 -5.54
CA ILE A 492 -5.97 11.61 -5.30
C ILE A 492 -6.30 12.80 -4.38
N GLN A 493 -7.44 13.45 -4.58
CA GLN A 493 -7.88 14.56 -3.72
C GLN A 493 -8.22 14.11 -2.29
N GLU A 494 -8.79 12.93 -2.11
CA GLU A 494 -9.05 12.32 -0.80
C GLU A 494 -7.76 11.99 -0.04
N MET A 495 -6.65 11.77 -0.75
CA MET A 495 -5.31 11.66 -0.18
C MET A 495 -4.66 13.03 0.14
N GLY A 496 -5.35 14.14 -0.12
CA GLY A 496 -4.79 15.50 0.03
C GLY A 496 -3.82 15.88 -1.08
N GLY A 497 -3.78 15.10 -2.17
CA GLY A 497 -2.87 15.29 -3.28
C GLY A 497 -3.43 16.14 -4.42
N HIS A 498 -2.55 16.43 -5.37
CA HIS A 498 -2.88 17.10 -6.63
C HIS A 498 -2.47 16.24 -7.83
N VAL A 499 -3.17 16.42 -8.96
CA VAL A 499 -2.84 15.74 -10.21
C VAL A 499 -2.75 16.74 -11.35
N GLU A 500 -1.69 16.63 -12.14
CA GLU A 500 -1.39 17.46 -13.31
C GLU A 500 -1.24 16.57 -14.54
N ILE A 501 -1.63 17.10 -15.71
CA ILE A 501 -1.44 16.43 -16.99
C ILE A 501 -0.67 17.36 -17.93
N ALA A 502 0.46 16.89 -18.43
CA ALA A 502 1.18 17.49 -19.54
C ALA A 502 1.19 16.50 -20.71
N SER A 503 0.65 16.90 -21.86
CA SER A 503 0.62 16.02 -23.04
C SER A 503 0.91 16.80 -24.30
N LYS A 504 1.60 16.16 -25.25
CA LYS A 504 1.82 16.70 -26.59
C LYS A 504 1.53 15.64 -27.63
N GLN A 505 0.68 15.98 -28.60
CA GLN A 505 0.30 15.07 -29.66
C GLN A 505 1.54 14.58 -30.43
N GLY A 506 1.64 13.27 -30.61
CA GLY A 506 2.76 12.57 -31.22
C GLY A 506 3.98 12.37 -30.31
N LYS A 507 4.05 12.96 -29.11
CA LYS A 507 5.18 12.82 -28.17
C LYS A 507 4.87 12.02 -26.92
N GLY A 508 3.60 11.86 -26.57
CA GLY A 508 3.14 11.11 -25.41
C GLY A 508 2.51 11.98 -24.33
N THR A 509 2.28 11.38 -23.17
CA THR A 509 1.61 12.00 -22.03
C THR A 509 2.40 11.78 -20.74
N THR A 510 2.45 12.81 -19.91
CA THR A 510 2.99 12.78 -18.55
C THR A 510 1.88 13.17 -17.59
N ILE A 511 1.58 12.29 -16.65
CA ILE A 511 0.62 12.54 -15.57
C ILE A 511 1.42 12.58 -14.28
N ARG A 512 1.36 13.69 -13.55
CA ARG A 512 2.08 13.86 -12.28
C ARG A 512 1.09 13.88 -11.13
N ILE A 513 1.36 13.12 -10.09
CA ILE A 513 0.62 13.07 -8.85
C ILE A 513 1.53 13.62 -7.75
N LEU A 514 1.10 14.68 -7.09
CA LEU A 514 1.80 15.25 -5.94
C LEU A 514 1.03 14.89 -4.68
N LEU A 515 1.63 14.08 -3.81
CA LEU A 515 1.06 13.73 -2.51
C LEU A 515 1.87 14.40 -1.39
N PRO A 516 1.22 14.90 -0.32
CA PRO A 516 1.94 15.44 0.83
C PRO A 516 2.65 14.31 1.62
N LEU A 517 3.85 14.58 2.15
CA LEU A 517 4.59 13.66 3.02
C LEU A 517 4.07 13.61 4.47
N THR A 518 3.11 14.48 4.82
CA THR A 518 2.61 14.63 6.20
C THR A 518 1.20 14.07 6.35
N LEU A 519 0.85 13.69 7.58
CA LEU A 519 -0.54 13.62 8.04
C LEU A 519 -1.30 14.84 7.51
N ALA A 520 -2.55 14.67 7.09
CA ALA A 520 -3.35 15.69 6.38
C ALA A 520 -3.27 17.08 7.06
N ILE A 521 -2.23 17.84 6.75
CA ILE A 521 -2.01 19.22 7.15
C ILE A 521 -2.30 20.02 5.90
N LEU A 522 -3.21 20.95 6.03
CA LEU A 522 -3.63 21.83 4.96
C LEU A 522 -3.11 23.23 5.25
N ASP A 523 -2.41 23.82 4.29
CA ASP A 523 -2.18 25.27 4.31
C ASP A 523 -3.50 25.98 4.03
N GLY A 524 -4.01 26.69 5.03
CA GLY A 524 -5.32 27.30 5.01
C GLY A 524 -5.26 28.81 5.20
N MET A 525 -6.06 29.54 4.42
CA MET A 525 -6.41 30.93 4.70
C MET A 525 -7.62 30.96 5.65
N SER A 526 -7.41 31.44 6.87
CA SER A 526 -8.47 31.61 7.86
C SER A 526 -9.26 32.88 7.58
N VAL A 527 -10.57 32.73 7.40
CA VAL A 527 -11.52 33.81 7.11
C VAL A 527 -12.66 33.79 8.12
N ARG A 528 -13.18 34.98 8.45
CA ARG A 528 -14.27 35.14 9.41
C ARG A 528 -15.52 35.69 8.75
N VAL A 529 -16.67 35.19 9.18
CA VAL A 529 -18.00 35.70 8.85
C VAL A 529 -18.80 35.79 10.15
N ALA A 530 -19.21 36.99 10.53
CA ALA A 530 -19.68 37.29 11.89
C ALA A 530 -18.68 36.77 12.95
N ASP A 531 -19.10 35.83 13.79
CA ASP A 531 -18.27 35.18 14.81
C ASP A 531 -17.72 33.81 14.36
N GLU A 532 -18.14 33.32 13.18
CA GLU A 532 -17.78 32.00 12.67
C GLU A 532 -16.48 32.05 11.86
N VAL A 533 -15.61 31.05 12.05
CA VAL A 533 -14.32 30.93 11.36
C VAL A 533 -14.33 29.77 10.37
N PHE A 534 -13.94 30.06 9.14
CA PHE A 534 -13.80 29.11 8.05
C PHE A 534 -12.36 29.08 7.56
N ILE A 535 -11.95 27.94 7.00
CA ILE A 535 -10.64 27.78 6.38
C ILE A 535 -10.84 27.58 4.87
N LEU A 536 -10.18 28.42 4.08
CA LEU A 536 -10.09 28.27 2.63
C LEU A 536 -8.75 27.60 2.29
N PRO A 537 -8.73 26.50 1.51
CA PRO A 537 -7.48 25.90 1.02
C PRO A 537 -6.63 26.95 0.28
N LEU A 538 -5.39 27.17 0.73
CA LEU A 538 -4.57 28.27 0.21
C LEU A 538 -4.24 28.11 -1.28
N ASN A 539 -4.10 26.87 -1.76
CA ASN A 539 -3.89 26.54 -3.17
C ASN A 539 -5.06 26.97 -4.09
N ALA A 540 -6.26 27.12 -3.55
CA ALA A 540 -7.43 27.60 -4.28
C ALA A 540 -7.60 29.13 -4.22
N VAL A 541 -6.83 29.81 -3.35
CA VAL A 541 -6.88 31.27 -3.18
C VAL A 541 -5.92 31.93 -4.16
N MET A 542 -6.46 32.76 -5.07
CA MET A 542 -5.64 33.49 -6.04
C MET A 542 -5.18 34.85 -5.50
N GLU A 543 -6.13 35.67 -5.08
CA GLU A 543 -5.90 37.00 -4.52
C GLU A 543 -7.07 37.40 -3.61
N SER A 544 -6.90 38.46 -2.83
CA SER A 544 -7.96 39.04 -2.01
C SER A 544 -7.97 40.55 -2.14
N LEU A 545 -9.16 41.15 -2.17
CA LEU A 545 -9.35 42.59 -2.36
C LEU A 545 -10.61 43.07 -1.64
N GLN A 546 -10.67 44.35 -1.31
CA GLN A 546 -11.90 44.98 -0.83
C GLN A 546 -12.61 45.62 -2.02
N PRO A 547 -13.84 45.19 -2.37
CA PRO A 547 -14.52 45.68 -3.56
C PRO A 547 -15.11 47.08 -3.32
N THR A 548 -15.14 47.88 -4.37
CA THR A 548 -15.85 49.17 -4.39
C THR A 548 -17.27 49.00 -4.93
N ALA A 549 -18.14 49.97 -4.64
CA ALA A 549 -19.52 49.96 -5.13
C ALA A 549 -19.61 50.00 -6.66
N GLU A 550 -18.61 50.56 -7.36
CA GLU A 550 -18.58 50.64 -8.82
C GLU A 550 -18.22 49.30 -9.47
N GLU A 551 -17.38 48.50 -8.83
CA GLU A 551 -16.97 47.17 -9.32
C GLU A 551 -18.06 46.12 -9.15
N LEU A 552 -19.03 46.36 -8.25
CA LEU A 552 -20.17 45.49 -8.03
C LEU A 552 -21.28 45.78 -9.05
N LYS A 553 -21.44 44.89 -10.02
CA LYS A 553 -22.51 44.99 -11.03
C LYS A 553 -23.66 44.04 -10.70
N PRO A 554 -24.91 44.51 -10.66
CA PRO A 554 -26.06 43.62 -10.62
C PRO A 554 -26.24 42.92 -11.97
N LEU A 555 -26.50 41.62 -11.95
CA LEU A 555 -26.84 40.82 -13.13
C LEU A 555 -28.35 40.46 -13.09
N ALA A 556 -28.94 40.22 -14.27
CA ALA A 556 -30.32 39.77 -14.36
C ALA A 556 -30.49 38.42 -13.64
N GLY A 557 -31.52 38.28 -12.79
CA GLY A 557 -31.75 37.09 -11.96
C GLY A 557 -31.30 37.22 -10.50
N GLY A 558 -30.90 38.42 -10.05
CA GLY A 558 -30.55 38.67 -8.65
C GLY A 558 -29.11 38.26 -8.28
N GLU A 559 -28.31 37.86 -9.27
CA GLU A 559 -26.88 37.62 -9.07
C GLU A 559 -26.11 38.95 -9.03
N ARG A 560 -25.11 39.03 -8.17
CA ARG A 560 -24.11 40.09 -8.19
C ARG A 560 -22.84 39.54 -8.81
N VAL A 561 -22.23 40.32 -9.69
CA VAL A 561 -20.90 40.02 -10.24
C VAL A 561 -19.94 41.12 -9.81
N LEU A 562 -18.70 40.73 -9.59
CA LEU A 562 -17.60 41.63 -9.29
C LEU A 562 -16.72 41.77 -10.54
N GLU A 563 -16.50 43.01 -10.97
CA GLU A 563 -15.55 43.31 -12.04
C GLU A 563 -14.12 43.41 -11.48
N VAL A 564 -13.23 42.52 -11.91
CA VAL A 564 -11.82 42.52 -11.53
C VAL A 564 -10.97 42.54 -12.79
N ARG A 565 -10.20 43.61 -13.00
CA ARG A 565 -9.31 43.79 -14.17
C ARG A 565 -10.03 43.58 -15.52
N GLY A 566 -11.29 43.97 -15.60
CA GLY A 566 -12.13 43.84 -16.81
C GLY A 566 -12.82 42.48 -16.99
N GLU A 567 -12.67 41.55 -16.04
CA GLU A 567 -13.38 40.27 -16.02
C GLU A 567 -14.52 40.28 -14.99
N TYR A 568 -15.67 39.70 -15.34
CA TYR A 568 -16.82 39.59 -14.44
C TYR A 568 -16.82 38.25 -13.70
N LEU A 569 -16.64 38.29 -12.38
CA LEU A 569 -16.62 37.12 -11.51
C LEU A 569 -17.93 37.01 -10.72
N PRO A 570 -18.59 35.84 -10.68
CA PRO A 570 -19.77 35.65 -9.84
C PRO A 570 -19.44 35.87 -8.36
N LEU A 571 -20.24 36.69 -7.68
CA LEU A 571 -20.09 36.95 -6.24
C LEU A 571 -20.91 35.94 -5.43
N VAL A 572 -20.20 35.15 -4.63
CA VAL A 572 -20.71 34.19 -3.66
C VAL A 572 -20.61 34.79 -2.28
N GLU A 573 -21.67 34.69 -1.49
CA GLU A 573 -21.72 35.25 -0.14
C GLU A 573 -21.63 34.10 0.86
N LEU A 574 -20.51 34.01 1.59
CA LEU A 574 -20.26 32.86 2.46
C LEU A 574 -21.34 32.73 3.56
N TRP A 575 -21.79 33.87 4.10
CA TRP A 575 -22.87 33.93 5.08
C TRP A 575 -24.20 33.36 4.56
N ASN A 576 -24.55 33.63 3.31
CA ASN A 576 -25.79 33.16 2.70
C ASN A 576 -25.71 31.66 2.36
N VAL A 577 -24.53 31.18 1.96
CA VAL A 577 -24.34 29.75 1.65
C VAL A 577 -24.45 28.89 2.91
N PHE A 578 -23.90 29.33 4.05
CA PHE A 578 -23.92 28.58 5.30
C PHE A 578 -24.96 29.07 6.34
N ASP A 579 -25.89 29.96 5.95
CA ASP A 579 -26.93 30.53 6.82
C ASP A 579 -26.39 31.16 8.13
N VAL A 580 -25.25 31.85 8.03
CA VAL A 580 -24.63 32.54 9.17
C VAL A 580 -25.36 33.86 9.44
N GLN A 581 -25.83 34.02 10.67
CA GLN A 581 -26.51 35.24 11.12
C GLN A 581 -25.51 36.35 11.47
N ASN A 582 -25.97 37.61 11.44
CA ASN A 582 -25.19 38.81 11.82
C ASN A 582 -23.94 39.11 10.97
N ALA A 583 -23.78 38.45 9.82
CA ALA A 583 -22.69 38.73 8.89
C ALA A 583 -22.85 40.09 8.21
N LYS A 584 -21.75 40.66 7.70
CA LYS A 584 -21.83 41.87 6.89
C LYS A 584 -22.41 41.53 5.51
N THR A 585 -23.57 42.09 5.21
CA THR A 585 -24.29 41.85 3.94
C THR A 585 -23.88 42.82 2.82
N ASP A 586 -23.27 43.96 3.19
CA ASP A 586 -22.69 44.90 2.23
C ASP A 586 -21.28 44.44 1.84
N ALA A 587 -21.14 44.05 0.56
CA ALA A 587 -19.89 43.57 0.00
C ALA A 587 -18.76 44.61 0.10
N THR A 588 -19.06 45.91 0.11
CA THR A 588 -18.05 46.98 0.20
C THR A 588 -17.43 47.11 1.59
N GLN A 589 -18.06 46.53 2.61
CA GLN A 589 -17.60 46.54 4.00
C GLN A 589 -16.89 45.24 4.42
N GLY A 590 -16.89 44.23 3.56
CA GLY A 590 -16.19 42.96 3.71
C GLY A 590 -14.94 42.89 2.85
N ILE A 591 -14.35 41.70 2.78
CA ILE A 591 -13.24 41.38 1.90
C ILE A 591 -13.72 40.30 0.94
N VAL A 592 -13.34 40.42 -0.33
CA VAL A 592 -13.57 39.41 -1.35
C VAL A 592 -12.30 38.61 -1.58
N VAL A 593 -12.41 37.30 -1.49
CA VAL A 593 -11.36 36.34 -1.83
C VAL A 593 -11.67 35.74 -3.20
N ILE A 594 -10.75 35.88 -4.15
CA ILE A 594 -10.89 35.27 -5.48
C ILE A 594 -10.42 33.82 -5.37
N LEU A 595 -11.34 32.90 -5.65
CA LEU A 595 -11.09 31.47 -5.61
C LEU A 595 -11.11 30.88 -7.02
N GLN A 596 -10.26 29.88 -7.25
CA GLN A 596 -10.23 29.10 -8.48
C GLN A 596 -10.43 27.62 -8.16
N SER A 597 -11.42 27.02 -8.82
CA SER A 597 -11.59 25.57 -8.83
C SER A 597 -12.02 25.08 -10.21
N ALA A 598 -11.43 23.98 -10.67
CA ALA A 598 -11.73 23.35 -11.97
C ALA A 598 -11.76 24.33 -13.16
N GLY A 599 -10.80 25.27 -13.20
CA GLY A 599 -10.68 26.28 -14.25
C GLY A 599 -11.70 27.41 -14.18
N ARG A 600 -12.61 27.41 -13.21
CA ARG A 600 -13.59 28.49 -12.99
C ARG A 600 -13.16 29.36 -11.82
N ARG A 601 -13.25 30.67 -12.02
CA ARG A 601 -12.96 31.68 -11.00
C ARG A 601 -14.27 32.27 -10.48
N TYR A 602 -14.33 32.51 -9.17
CA TYR A 602 -15.43 33.22 -8.55
C TYR A 602 -14.95 34.02 -7.35
N ALA A 603 -15.73 35.02 -6.97
CA ALA A 603 -15.46 35.90 -5.85
C ALA A 603 -16.22 35.41 -4.61
N LEU A 604 -15.53 35.18 -3.50
CA LEU A 604 -16.14 34.81 -2.22
C LEU A 604 -16.09 35.98 -1.24
N LEU A 605 -17.25 36.51 -0.86
CA LEU A 605 -17.38 37.55 0.15
C LEU A 605 -17.29 36.97 1.57
N VAL A 606 -16.39 37.54 2.36
CA VAL A 606 -16.19 37.28 3.79
C VAL A 606 -16.11 38.58 4.57
N ASP A 607 -16.26 38.56 5.89
CA ASP A 607 -16.23 39.80 6.69
C ASP A 607 -14.80 40.26 6.95
N GLN A 608 -13.89 39.32 7.21
CA GLN A 608 -12.48 39.57 7.54
C GLN A 608 -11.58 38.40 7.10
N LEU A 609 -10.32 38.71 6.75
CA LEU A 609 -9.24 37.72 6.70
C LEU A 609 -8.49 37.76 8.03
N ILE A 610 -8.34 36.60 8.66
CA ILE A 610 -7.57 36.45 9.90
C ILE A 610 -6.08 36.25 9.55
N GLY A 611 -5.78 35.34 8.62
CA GLY A 611 -4.42 35.06 8.18
C GLY A 611 -4.19 33.61 7.76
N GLN A 612 -2.97 33.31 7.32
CA GLN A 612 -2.55 31.98 6.90
C GLN A 612 -2.16 31.12 8.11
N HIS A 613 -2.65 29.89 8.15
CA HIS A 613 -2.35 28.92 9.20
C HIS A 613 -2.19 27.54 8.57
N GLN A 614 -1.22 26.76 9.07
CA GLN A 614 -1.18 25.33 8.80
C GLN A 614 -2.16 24.66 9.75
N VAL A 615 -3.15 23.95 9.21
CA VAL A 615 -4.21 23.34 10.02
C VAL A 615 -4.22 21.84 9.85
N VAL A 616 -4.34 21.12 10.96
CA VAL A 616 -4.50 19.66 10.94
C VAL A 616 -5.93 19.33 10.54
N VAL A 617 -6.09 18.64 9.41
CA VAL A 617 -7.38 18.23 8.86
C VAL A 617 -7.92 17.07 9.69
N LYS A 618 -9.10 17.24 10.26
CA LYS A 618 -9.87 16.17 10.91
C LYS A 618 -11.09 15.83 10.07
N ASN A 619 -11.29 14.53 9.84
CA ASN A 619 -12.47 14.05 9.14
C ASN A 619 -13.73 14.32 9.99
N LEU A 620 -14.75 14.94 9.38
CA LEU A 620 -16.05 15.19 9.99
C LEU A 620 -16.94 13.93 9.99
N GLU A 621 -16.76 13.04 9.02
CA GLU A 621 -17.69 11.95 8.68
C GLU A 621 -17.76 10.85 9.74
N SER A 622 -16.76 10.74 10.62
CA SER A 622 -16.76 9.79 11.75
C SER A 622 -17.90 10.07 12.75
N ASN A 623 -18.30 11.34 12.89
CA ASN A 623 -19.22 11.80 13.93
C ASN A 623 -20.41 12.61 13.39
N TYR A 624 -20.30 13.16 12.17
CA TYR A 624 -21.28 14.05 11.58
C TYR A 624 -21.69 13.61 10.18
N ARG A 625 -22.92 13.95 9.77
CA ARG A 625 -23.35 13.75 8.38
C ARG A 625 -22.58 14.69 7.47
N LYS A 626 -22.30 14.23 6.25
CA LYS A 626 -21.67 15.04 5.19
C LYS A 626 -22.42 16.35 5.00
N VAL A 627 -21.75 17.47 5.26
CA VAL A 627 -22.30 18.81 5.07
C VAL A 627 -21.88 19.30 3.68
N PRO A 628 -22.82 19.55 2.76
CA PRO A 628 -22.50 20.09 1.44
C PRO A 628 -21.69 21.40 1.57
N GLY A 629 -20.59 21.52 0.82
CA GLY A 629 -19.74 22.72 0.83
C GLY A 629 -18.62 22.71 1.87
N ILE A 630 -18.54 21.68 2.70
CA ILE A 630 -17.48 21.50 3.70
C ILE A 630 -16.75 20.19 3.41
N SER A 631 -15.43 20.25 3.28
CA SER A 631 -14.59 19.07 3.05
C SER A 631 -14.16 18.41 4.35
N ALA A 632 -13.86 19.19 5.39
CA ALA A 632 -13.34 18.71 6.67
C ALA A 632 -13.46 19.79 7.76
N ALA A 633 -12.95 19.50 8.97
CA ALA A 633 -12.84 20.47 10.05
C ALA A 633 -11.43 20.49 10.63
N THR A 634 -11.12 21.54 11.38
CA THR A 634 -9.88 21.65 12.15
C THR A 634 -10.14 22.31 13.51
N ILE A 635 -9.17 22.23 14.40
CA ILE A 635 -9.19 22.86 15.72
C ILE A 635 -8.17 24.00 15.70
N LEU A 636 -8.64 25.22 15.95
CA LEU A 636 -7.79 26.41 16.02
C LEU A 636 -7.05 26.49 17.35
N GLY A 637 -6.05 27.37 17.42
CA GLY A 637 -5.23 27.57 18.61
C GLY A 637 -5.99 28.07 19.86
N ASP A 638 -7.20 28.59 19.71
CA ASP A 638 -8.06 28.93 20.84
C ASP A 638 -8.94 27.77 21.32
N GLY A 639 -8.87 26.62 20.65
CA GLY A 639 -9.69 25.43 20.87
C GLY A 639 -11.05 25.48 20.14
N SER A 640 -11.33 26.54 19.38
CA SER A 640 -12.52 26.61 18.55
C SER A 640 -12.41 25.68 17.34
N VAL A 641 -13.55 25.25 16.80
CA VAL A 641 -13.61 24.43 15.60
C VAL A 641 -13.78 25.35 14.40
N ALA A 642 -12.96 25.16 13.37
CA ALA A 642 -13.10 25.84 12.09
C ALA A 642 -13.42 24.83 10.97
N LEU A 643 -14.30 25.22 10.05
CA LEU A 643 -14.76 24.37 8.96
C LEU A 643 -13.92 24.64 7.71
N ILE A 644 -13.40 23.58 7.09
CA ILE A 644 -12.63 23.65 5.86
C ILE A 644 -13.59 23.62 4.67
N VAL A 645 -13.56 24.68 3.87
CA VAL A 645 -14.52 24.90 2.77
C VAL A 645 -14.12 24.08 1.55
N ASP A 646 -15.09 23.36 0.97
CA ASP A 646 -14.95 22.77 -0.36
C ASP A 646 -15.27 23.82 -1.42
N VAL A 647 -14.22 24.41 -2.00
CA VAL A 647 -14.28 25.46 -3.02
C VAL A 647 -15.07 25.02 -4.27
N SER A 648 -15.02 23.73 -4.62
CA SER A 648 -15.71 23.21 -5.82
C SER A 648 -17.21 23.10 -5.56
N ALA A 649 -17.58 22.56 -4.39
CA ALA A 649 -18.98 22.38 -4.02
C ALA A 649 -19.69 23.71 -3.72
N LEU A 650 -18.98 24.69 -3.14
CA LEU A 650 -19.53 25.98 -2.70
C LEU A 650 -20.21 26.75 -3.85
N GLN A 651 -19.61 26.72 -5.05
CA GLN A 651 -20.19 27.39 -6.23
C GLN A 651 -21.53 26.76 -6.64
N SER A 652 -21.63 25.44 -6.62
CA SER A 652 -22.86 24.71 -6.94
C SER A 652 -23.96 24.98 -5.92
N LEU A 653 -23.60 24.97 -4.63
CA LEU A 653 -24.52 25.27 -3.52
C LEU A 653 -25.13 26.67 -3.60
N ASN A 654 -24.34 27.67 -3.96
CA ASN A 654 -24.86 29.03 -4.12
C ASN A 654 -25.93 29.10 -5.23
N ARG A 655 -25.73 28.37 -6.33
CA ARG A 655 -26.73 28.30 -7.41
C ARG A 655 -28.01 27.60 -6.93
N GLU A 656 -27.90 26.47 -6.25
CA GLU A 656 -29.06 25.72 -5.74
C GLU A 656 -29.88 26.53 -4.74
N LYS A 657 -29.24 27.16 -3.74
CA LYS A 657 -29.93 28.00 -2.75
C LYS A 657 -30.66 29.18 -3.37
N ARG A 658 -30.07 29.82 -4.40
CA ARG A 658 -30.73 30.93 -5.09
C ARG A 658 -31.89 30.49 -5.96
N VAL A 659 -31.80 29.35 -6.64
CA VAL A 659 -32.92 28.79 -7.40
C VAL A 659 -34.07 28.43 -6.45
N ALA A 660 -33.78 27.83 -5.30
CA ALA A 660 -34.79 27.55 -4.27
C ALA A 660 -35.43 28.82 -3.71
N GLY A 661 -34.63 29.88 -3.46
CA GLY A 661 -35.10 31.17 -2.96
C GLY A 661 -35.85 32.02 -3.99
N ALA A 662 -35.64 31.81 -5.30
CA ALA A 662 -36.39 32.47 -6.37
C ALA A 662 -37.72 31.77 -6.70
N ALA A 663 -37.88 30.51 -6.28
CA ALA A 663 -39.09 29.71 -6.44
C ALA A 663 -40.05 29.76 -5.23
N ALA A 664 -39.58 30.28 -4.08
CA ALA A 664 -40.35 30.57 -2.88
C ALA A 664 -40.79 32.05 -2.87
#